data_AF-A0A484G0J1-F1
#
_entry.id   AF-A0A484G0J1-F1
#
_cell.length_a   1.000
_cell.length_b   1.000
_cell.length_c   1.000
_cell.angle_alpha   90.00
_cell.angle_beta   90.00
_cell.angle_gamma   90.00
#
_symmetry.space_group_name_H-M   'P 1'
#
loop_
_entity.id
_entity.type
_entity.pdbx_description
1 polymer ?
#
loop_
_entity_poly.entity_id
_entity_poly.type
_entity_poly.pdbx_seq_one_letter_code
_entity_poly.pdbx_strand_id
1 'polypeptide(L)'
;MWKTVFLVSFGLAAAEDGLDGWPRYARLTEYTSAGVADSLPSSLIALNATENGPIQSALSELQKGLQGILGKEVTVGQDPCSGSSAVVSTLDNYIATCGAYGVEADLTEDGFWLDVKNGTVKILGQNERGTLYGAFEYLSLLARGHFSDVAFATNPSATIRWANQWDNMDGSGTHGSIERGYGGVSIFFENLKVVTDMTRVSQYGRLLASIRVNGIIVNANPILLSPDNMDGLKRIADAFRPWGVQIGISMNFASPQTFGNLTTFDPLDETVISWWGNITEQLCSRIPDMCGYLVKANSEGQPGPITYNRTLADGANLFARELKNHGFQKGIELDGKFDDNVVVQIKYGPIDFQVREPVSPVFANLEHTNVVIELQISQEYLGQQDHLVYLPPLWKTILDFDLRTGGQSSVVHDILSGKRFNKTLTGYAGVVNVGANSTWLGSDLPMSNLYAYGRLAWNPTDNVVSIVQDWTRLTFGLDTTVVDTITKMSMESWPAYENYSGNLGIQTLTDLLYTHYAASPRSQDNNGWGQWTKADGFSIGMDRTVKNGTGNAGQYPSEVAEMYENIEATPDDLLLWFHHVPYTHVLKSGKTVIQHFYDAHYEAGHSIVWRDPINNFYWNKSGIPDEAGRVGNYTYRIEAEDMTLEGYEIAIVDPLEAASGYKAIAATSNTTASTASAVIDFESGTYTLAVNYFDLIRGKCSYVAYINDEVVGQWDGDGEDKLGHWPSEFLDAHSAMRINFPGVKVQNGNMLKIVGSPDGPEAASTRLSGYLSSETIRSASMLPTPDTSHVPYERVYEPAEDSYLLLDTLSAPAETAFLTDRFGSPSATPPLVVEVGTGSGVVIGFVAAQSQTLFGTRAVMTAGLDLNGFACAATDATVERARQENPATRADAWLGASIGDLISPLRSGVVDVLIFNPPYVPSPELPAQSPEVLAVNRDRTTTFDEDSYLLSLSYAGGKDGMETTDRLIEALPTVLSERGCAYILLCAQNRPLEVKGRIEAFGAEWRAITVGESGKQAGWEKLQIIRVWRGSRSLTS
;
A
#
# COMPACT_ATOMS: atom_id res chain seq x y z
N MET A 1 -17.16 5.50 64.51
CA MET A 1 -17.76 5.62 63.17
C MET A 1 -17.02 6.71 62.41
N TRP A 2 -16.32 6.35 61.34
CA TRP A 2 -15.72 7.30 60.38
C TRP A 2 -16.43 7.15 59.04
N LYS A 3 -16.47 8.21 58.24
CA LYS A 3 -16.83 8.16 56.82
C LYS A 3 -15.55 8.20 56.01
N THR A 4 -15.36 7.24 55.10
CA THR A 4 -14.34 7.31 54.06
C THR A 4 -15.00 7.83 52.78
N VAL A 5 -14.42 8.85 52.15
CA VAL A 5 -14.83 9.30 50.82
C VAL A 5 -13.99 8.54 49.80
N PHE A 6 -14.64 7.82 48.89
CA PHE A 6 -14.00 7.35 47.66
C PHE A 6 -14.04 8.48 46.64
N LEU A 7 -12.86 8.99 46.27
CA LEU A 7 -12.68 9.77 45.05
C LEU A 7 -12.37 8.79 43.92
N VAL A 8 -13.26 8.71 42.94
CA VAL A 8 -13.01 7.97 41.70
C VAL A 8 -12.22 8.88 40.76
N SER A 9 -10.95 8.55 40.55
CA SER A 9 -10.11 9.23 39.57
C SER A 9 -10.55 8.85 38.15
N PHE A 10 -11.49 9.61 37.59
CA PHE A 10 -11.72 9.58 36.15
C PHE A 10 -10.49 10.15 35.44
N GLY A 11 -9.66 9.27 34.90
CA GLY A 11 -8.68 9.66 33.89
C GLY A 11 -9.44 10.14 32.65
N LEU A 12 -9.13 11.36 32.21
CA LEU A 12 -9.56 11.83 30.90
C LEU A 12 -8.78 11.07 29.85
N ALA A 13 -9.42 10.09 29.20
CA ALA A 13 -8.93 9.56 27.94
C ALA A 13 -9.09 10.68 26.90
N ALA A 14 -7.97 11.28 26.47
CA ALA A 14 -7.95 12.00 25.22
C ALA A 14 -8.17 11.00 24.08
N ALA A 15 -8.96 11.37 23.07
CA ALA A 15 -8.97 10.63 21.83
C ALA A 15 -7.67 10.93 21.06
N GLU A 16 -7.18 9.93 20.32
CA GLU A 16 -6.10 10.14 19.36
C GLU A 16 -6.62 10.98 18.17
N ASP A 17 -5.81 11.91 17.68
CA ASP A 17 -6.16 12.82 16.58
C ASP A 17 -5.19 12.74 15.37
N GLY A 18 -4.19 11.86 15.44
CA GLY A 18 -3.12 11.71 14.44
C GLY A 18 -1.96 12.70 14.57
N LEU A 19 -2.06 13.74 15.41
CA LEU A 19 -1.11 14.86 15.46
C LEU A 19 0.32 14.43 15.79
N ASP A 20 0.49 13.50 16.72
CA ASP A 20 1.81 13.06 17.18
C ASP A 20 2.49 12.06 16.22
N GLY A 21 1.76 11.56 15.21
CA GLY A 21 2.21 10.57 14.22
C GLY A 21 2.65 9.23 14.82
N TRP A 22 3.56 8.53 14.15
CA TRP A 22 4.17 7.29 14.68
C TRP A 22 5.07 7.48 15.93
N PRO A 23 5.75 8.62 16.23
CA PRO A 23 6.47 8.81 17.49
C PRO A 23 5.54 9.15 18.68
N ARG A 24 4.37 8.48 18.76
CA ARG A 24 3.30 8.70 19.75
C ARG A 24 3.69 8.36 21.19
N TYR A 25 4.61 7.40 21.37
CA TYR A 25 5.06 6.90 22.69
C TYR A 25 3.90 6.43 23.59
N ALA A 26 3.01 5.60 23.04
CA ALA A 26 1.86 5.04 23.73
C ALA A 26 2.25 4.13 24.92
N ARG A 27 1.44 4.15 25.98
CA ARG A 27 1.67 3.39 27.23
C ARG A 27 1.55 1.88 26.99
N LEU A 28 2.68 1.17 27.06
CA LEU A 28 2.74 -0.29 27.07
C LEU A 28 2.45 -0.84 28.48
N THR A 29 1.17 -0.81 28.86
CA THR A 29 0.67 -1.09 30.22
C THR A 29 1.06 -2.48 30.74
N GLU A 30 1.07 -3.50 29.88
CA GLU A 30 1.42 -4.87 30.27
C GLU A 30 2.91 -5.01 30.62
N TYR A 31 3.79 -4.52 29.74
CA TYR A 31 5.24 -4.49 29.97
C TYR A 31 5.63 -3.61 31.15
N THR A 32 4.90 -2.51 31.37
CA THR A 32 5.01 -1.67 32.58
C THR A 32 4.68 -2.48 33.84
N SER A 33 3.58 -3.26 33.80
CA SER A 33 3.14 -4.12 34.91
C SER A 33 4.04 -5.32 35.16
N ALA A 34 4.73 -5.80 34.12
CA ALA A 34 5.73 -6.87 34.16
C ALA A 34 7.11 -6.41 34.67
N GLY A 35 7.31 -5.12 34.97
CA GLY A 35 8.56 -4.58 35.52
C GLY A 35 9.67 -4.32 34.50
N VAL A 36 9.37 -4.31 33.19
CA VAL A 36 10.36 -4.07 32.12
C VAL A 36 11.03 -2.68 32.25
N ALA A 37 10.35 -1.73 32.90
CA ALA A 37 10.93 -0.44 33.27
C ALA A 37 12.22 -0.58 34.11
N ASP A 38 12.37 -1.62 34.94
CA ASP A 38 13.54 -1.80 35.81
C ASP A 38 14.79 -2.29 35.08
N SER A 39 14.63 -2.98 33.94
CA SER A 39 15.77 -3.33 33.05
C SER A 39 16.25 -2.19 32.16
N LEU A 40 15.56 -1.04 32.15
CA LEU A 40 15.97 0.13 31.36
C LEU A 40 16.85 1.11 32.14
N PRO A 41 17.72 1.88 31.43
CA PRO A 41 18.63 2.86 32.01
C PRO A 41 18.01 3.76 33.09
N SER A 42 18.78 3.99 34.15
CA SER A 42 18.39 4.83 35.29
C SER A 42 18.61 6.33 35.05
N SER A 43 19.52 6.66 34.12
CA SER A 43 19.88 8.03 33.76
C SER A 43 20.24 8.15 32.28
N LEU A 44 20.09 9.34 31.72
CA LEU A 44 20.51 9.69 30.37
C LEU A 44 21.70 10.64 30.43
N ILE A 45 22.68 10.50 29.54
CA ILE A 45 23.92 11.27 29.56
C ILE A 45 24.24 11.73 28.13
N ALA A 46 24.08 13.02 27.87
CA ALA A 46 24.39 13.64 26.59
C ALA A 46 25.77 14.31 26.64
N LEU A 47 26.65 13.98 25.70
CA LEU A 47 28.00 14.54 25.64
C LEU A 47 28.11 15.60 24.54
N ASN A 48 28.64 16.77 24.91
CA ASN A 48 28.79 17.94 24.05
C ASN A 48 27.47 18.42 23.39
N ALA A 49 26.33 18.23 24.06
CA ALA A 49 25.05 18.72 23.59
C ALA A 49 25.04 20.25 23.48
N THR A 50 24.65 20.76 22.33
CA THR A 50 24.46 22.20 22.09
C THR A 50 23.01 22.61 22.35
N GLU A 51 22.79 23.84 22.80
CA GLU A 51 21.44 24.37 22.98
C GLU A 51 20.72 24.46 21.63
N ASN A 52 19.55 23.82 21.51
CA ASN A 52 18.81 23.63 20.26
C ASN A 52 19.53 22.78 19.18
N GLY A 53 20.52 21.95 19.56
CA GLY A 53 21.18 20.99 18.68
C GLY A 53 20.56 19.58 18.70
N PRO A 54 20.80 18.73 17.67
CA PRO A 54 20.21 17.39 17.58
C PRO A 54 20.48 16.46 18.77
N ILE A 55 21.64 16.57 19.44
CA ILE A 55 21.91 15.78 20.65
C ILE A 55 20.99 16.19 21.82
N GLN A 56 20.63 17.47 21.95
CA GLN A 56 19.69 17.93 22.97
C GLN A 56 18.24 17.50 22.65
N SER A 57 17.86 17.46 21.37
CA SER A 57 16.58 16.90 20.94
C SER A 57 16.51 15.40 21.19
N ALA A 58 17.59 14.66 20.92
CA ALA A 58 17.70 13.23 21.21
C ALA A 58 17.51 12.93 22.70
N LEU A 59 18.16 13.70 23.57
CA LEU A 59 17.97 13.63 25.02
C LEU A 59 16.50 13.88 25.41
N SER A 60 15.88 14.93 24.86
CA SER A 60 14.49 15.30 25.17
C SER A 60 13.47 14.23 24.71
N GLU A 61 13.62 13.69 23.49
CA GLU A 61 12.75 12.62 22.99
C GLU A 61 12.97 11.31 23.76
N LEU A 62 14.19 11.00 24.20
CA LEU A 62 14.45 9.85 25.10
C LEU A 62 13.72 10.00 26.44
N GLN A 63 13.68 11.22 27.01
CA GLN A 63 12.86 11.48 28.21
C GLN A 63 11.36 11.36 27.93
N LYS A 64 10.85 11.95 26.84
CA LYS A 64 9.42 11.84 26.43
C LYS A 64 9.04 10.37 26.20
N GLY A 65 9.87 9.62 25.49
CA GLY A 65 9.63 8.24 25.10
C GLY A 65 9.70 7.25 26.26
N LEU A 66 10.73 7.30 27.12
CA LEU A 66 10.82 6.40 28.28
C LEU A 66 9.67 6.64 29.27
N GLN A 67 9.25 7.89 29.45
CA GLN A 67 8.10 8.24 30.29
C GLN A 67 6.75 7.92 29.61
N GLY A 68 6.64 8.06 28.29
CA GLY A 68 5.42 7.77 27.52
C GLY A 68 5.15 6.28 27.34
N ILE A 69 6.18 5.51 26.98
CA ILE A 69 6.05 4.07 26.70
C ILE A 69 5.92 3.28 28.03
N LEU A 70 6.89 3.40 28.95
CA LEU A 70 6.97 2.54 30.15
C LEU A 70 6.82 3.28 31.50
N GLY A 71 6.85 4.61 31.52
CA GLY A 71 6.65 5.39 32.76
C GLY A 71 7.91 5.46 33.62
N LYS A 72 9.06 5.30 32.96
CA LYS A 72 10.38 5.37 33.56
C LYS A 72 10.84 6.82 33.59
N GLU A 73 10.70 7.46 34.75
CA GLU A 73 11.37 8.73 35.01
C GLU A 73 12.90 8.50 35.04
N VAL A 74 13.62 9.29 34.25
CA VAL A 74 15.09 9.22 34.12
C VAL A 74 15.73 10.58 34.37
N THR A 75 16.81 10.59 35.14
CA THR A 75 17.58 11.81 35.44
C THR A 75 18.66 12.04 34.40
N VAL A 76 19.09 13.30 34.22
CA VAL A 76 20.26 13.63 33.39
C VAL A 76 21.52 13.46 34.25
N GLY A 77 22.37 12.50 33.88
CA GLY A 77 23.62 12.18 34.58
C GLY A 77 24.82 12.98 34.08
N GLN A 78 25.98 12.80 34.73
CA GLN A 78 27.23 13.50 34.38
C GLN A 78 28.46 12.58 34.20
N ASP A 79 28.36 11.27 34.50
CA ASP A 79 29.47 10.32 34.33
C ASP A 79 29.15 9.30 33.21
N PRO A 80 29.55 9.57 31.96
CA PRO A 80 29.21 8.76 30.78
C PRO A 80 29.86 7.37 30.77
N CYS A 81 30.79 7.09 31.68
CA CYS A 81 31.49 5.81 31.74
C CYS A 81 31.02 4.97 32.95
N SER A 82 29.93 5.39 33.62
CA SER A 82 29.29 4.70 34.76
C SER A 82 28.06 3.89 34.35
N GLY A 83 27.77 2.81 35.10
CA GLY A 83 26.82 1.75 34.70
C GLY A 83 25.34 2.11 34.76
N SER A 84 24.53 1.38 33.97
CA SER A 84 23.07 1.55 33.80
C SER A 84 22.64 2.99 33.46
N SER A 85 23.34 3.56 32.49
CA SER A 85 23.10 4.84 31.86
C SER A 85 22.80 4.65 30.36
N ALA A 86 22.12 5.62 29.74
CA ALA A 86 22.02 5.75 28.29
C ALA A 86 22.91 6.90 27.83
N VAL A 87 23.97 6.60 27.09
CA VAL A 87 24.95 7.59 26.60
C VAL A 87 24.61 7.97 25.17
N VAL A 88 24.48 9.28 24.93
CA VAL A 88 24.07 9.90 23.66
C VAL A 88 25.19 10.85 23.22
N SER A 89 25.90 10.52 22.14
CA SER A 89 27.08 11.29 21.71
C SER A 89 27.44 11.04 20.25
N THR A 90 28.33 11.86 19.69
CA THR A 90 29.07 11.47 18.49
C THR A 90 30.18 10.48 18.84
N LEU A 91 30.55 9.61 17.89
CA LEU A 91 31.57 8.57 18.04
C LEU A 91 32.90 9.14 18.56
N ASP A 92 33.39 10.22 17.95
CA ASP A 92 34.64 10.90 18.35
C ASP A 92 34.58 11.45 19.78
N ASN A 93 33.47 12.08 20.18
CA ASN A 93 33.31 12.64 21.52
C ASN A 93 33.23 11.54 22.59
N TYR A 94 32.57 10.41 22.28
CA TYR A 94 32.57 9.25 23.17
C TYR A 94 33.96 8.63 23.30
N ILE A 95 34.67 8.41 22.19
CA ILE A 95 36.04 7.86 22.18
C ILE A 95 37.01 8.79 22.93
N ALA A 96 36.89 10.11 22.78
CA ALA A 96 37.69 11.07 23.53
C ALA A 96 37.41 11.08 25.04
N THR A 97 36.22 10.64 25.47
CA THR A 97 35.77 10.72 26.87
C THR A 97 35.90 9.39 27.63
N CYS A 98 35.42 8.28 27.07
CA CYS A 98 35.46 6.94 27.69
C CYS A 98 36.45 5.98 27.01
N GLY A 99 37.06 6.35 25.88
CA GLY A 99 37.92 5.47 25.08
C GLY A 99 37.16 4.53 24.14
N ALA A 100 37.86 3.98 23.15
CA ALA A 100 37.28 3.11 22.12
C ALA A 100 37.04 1.64 22.56
N TYR A 101 36.88 1.37 23.87
CA TYR A 101 36.75 0.00 24.34
C TYR A 101 35.32 -0.55 24.12
N GLY A 102 35.22 -1.62 23.33
CA GLY A 102 33.93 -2.27 23.04
C GLY A 102 33.01 -1.38 22.21
N VAL A 103 33.56 -0.72 21.19
CA VAL A 103 32.84 -0.01 20.13
C VAL A 103 33.26 -0.61 18.79
N GLU A 104 32.31 -1.18 18.06
CA GLU A 104 32.53 -1.80 16.75
C GLU A 104 31.61 -1.11 15.74
N ALA A 105 32.09 0.03 15.22
CA ALA A 105 31.31 0.97 14.43
C ALA A 105 32.10 1.46 13.21
N ASP A 106 31.69 1.03 12.02
CA ASP A 106 32.13 1.57 10.73
C ASP A 106 31.02 2.48 10.21
N LEU A 107 31.15 3.79 10.44
CA LEU A 107 30.08 4.77 10.21
C LEU A 107 30.44 5.79 9.13
N THR A 108 29.49 6.02 8.22
CA THR A 108 29.52 7.12 7.25
C THR A 108 28.78 8.35 7.81
N GLU A 109 28.75 9.46 7.07
CA GLU A 109 27.93 10.62 7.47
C GLU A 109 26.47 10.20 7.71
N ASP A 110 25.84 10.78 8.74
CA ASP A 110 24.53 10.42 9.29
C ASP A 110 24.40 9.01 9.89
N GLY A 111 25.38 8.12 9.72
CA GLY A 111 25.39 6.78 10.30
C GLY A 111 25.40 6.78 11.83
N PHE A 112 24.94 5.67 12.43
CA PHE A 112 24.94 5.46 13.87
C PHE A 112 25.15 4.02 14.29
N TRP A 113 25.61 3.86 15.53
CA TRP A 113 25.77 2.59 16.23
C TRP A 113 24.92 2.59 17.51
N LEU A 114 24.13 1.52 17.68
CA LEU A 114 23.26 1.30 18.83
C LEU A 114 23.72 0.04 19.56
N ASP A 115 24.07 0.18 20.84
CA ASP A 115 24.52 -0.91 21.72
C ASP A 115 23.70 -0.90 23.02
N VAL A 116 22.74 -1.81 23.13
CA VAL A 116 21.88 -2.04 24.29
C VAL A 116 22.35 -3.31 24.97
N LYS A 117 22.92 -3.20 26.18
CA LYS A 117 23.35 -4.35 26.98
C LYS A 117 23.10 -4.15 28.47
N ASN A 118 22.36 -5.08 29.09
CA ASN A 118 22.22 -5.17 30.56
C ASN A 118 21.81 -3.82 31.21
N GLY A 119 20.79 -3.16 30.66
CA GLY A 119 20.28 -1.87 31.13
C GLY A 119 21.25 -0.68 30.98
N THR A 120 22.29 -0.83 30.17
CA THR A 120 23.17 0.24 29.67
C THR A 120 22.95 0.39 28.17
N VAL A 121 22.91 1.63 27.67
CA VAL A 121 22.64 1.93 26.26
C VAL A 121 23.69 2.90 25.74
N LYS A 122 24.22 2.67 24.53
CA LYS A 122 25.05 3.63 23.80
C LYS A 122 24.37 3.95 22.47
N ILE A 123 24.20 5.23 22.20
CA ILE A 123 23.68 5.79 20.94
C ILE A 123 24.79 6.69 20.42
N LEU A 124 25.61 6.16 19.49
CA LEU A 124 26.79 6.84 18.96
C LEU A 124 26.61 7.15 17.47
N GLY A 125 26.43 8.41 17.10
CA GLY A 125 26.37 8.84 15.70
C GLY A 125 27.74 9.24 15.14
N GLN A 126 27.93 9.15 13.83
CA GLN A 126 29.10 9.77 13.18
C GLN A 126 29.06 11.31 13.29
N ASN A 127 27.85 11.88 13.34
CA ASN A 127 27.57 13.29 13.58
C ASN A 127 26.35 13.43 14.52
N GLU A 128 25.96 14.66 14.86
CA GLU A 128 24.81 14.90 15.75
C GLU A 128 23.49 14.38 15.15
N ARG A 129 23.32 14.38 13.81
CA ARG A 129 22.12 13.86 13.14
C ARG A 129 21.98 12.35 13.32
N GLY A 130 23.04 11.58 13.04
CA GLY A 130 23.08 10.14 13.30
C GLY A 130 22.84 9.81 14.78
N THR A 131 23.32 10.65 15.69
CA THR A 131 23.07 10.50 17.13
C THR A 131 21.57 10.62 17.47
N LEU A 132 20.87 11.58 16.84
CA LEU A 132 19.42 11.72 16.94
C LEU A 132 18.67 10.55 16.27
N TYR A 133 19.15 10.08 15.12
CA TYR A 133 18.57 8.94 14.40
C TYR A 133 18.64 7.63 15.19
N GLY A 134 19.76 7.38 15.88
CA GLY A 134 19.91 6.23 16.78
C GLY A 134 19.03 6.30 18.04
N ALA A 135 18.75 7.51 18.54
CA ALA A 135 17.80 7.70 19.63
C ALA A 135 16.36 7.38 19.20
N PHE A 136 15.96 7.80 18.00
CA PHE A 136 14.65 7.42 17.43
C PHE A 136 14.56 5.91 17.11
N GLU A 137 15.62 5.25 16.67
CA GLU A 137 15.62 3.79 16.48
C GLU A 137 15.45 3.04 17.82
N TYR A 138 16.17 3.44 18.87
CA TYR A 138 16.01 2.87 20.20
C TYR A 138 14.57 3.06 20.74
N LEU A 139 13.99 4.25 20.58
CA LEU A 139 12.59 4.50 20.97
C LEU A 139 11.59 3.71 20.11
N SER A 140 11.87 3.51 18.82
CA SER A 140 11.07 2.65 17.93
C SER A 140 11.09 1.19 18.38
N LEU A 141 12.25 0.66 18.77
CA LEU A 141 12.37 -0.69 19.33
C LEU A 141 11.53 -0.84 20.61
N LEU A 142 11.68 0.08 21.58
CA LEU A 142 10.90 0.06 22.82
C LEU A 142 9.39 0.18 22.58
N ALA A 143 8.96 1.07 21.67
CA ALA A 143 7.54 1.30 21.37
C ALA A 143 6.88 0.11 20.65
N ARG A 144 7.67 -0.68 19.90
CA ARG A 144 7.24 -1.94 19.28
C ARG A 144 7.29 -3.16 20.21
N GLY A 145 7.75 -2.99 21.45
CA GLY A 145 7.86 -4.08 22.44
C GLY A 145 9.18 -4.85 22.42
N HIS A 146 10.22 -4.36 21.73
CA HIS A 146 11.54 -4.99 21.66
C HIS A 146 12.46 -4.48 22.79
N PHE A 147 12.72 -5.35 23.78
CA PHE A 147 13.50 -5.02 24.99
C PHE A 147 14.78 -5.87 25.17
N SER A 148 15.15 -6.66 24.16
CA SER A 148 16.34 -7.52 24.17
C SER A 148 17.64 -6.72 23.99
N ASP A 149 18.76 -7.25 24.51
CA ASP A 149 20.10 -6.77 24.18
C ASP A 149 20.31 -6.79 22.64
N VAL A 150 20.81 -5.68 22.07
CA VAL A 150 21.10 -5.53 20.63
C VAL A 150 22.41 -4.75 20.43
N ALA A 151 23.15 -5.03 19.37
CA ALA A 151 24.34 -4.27 19.01
C ALA A 151 24.54 -4.26 17.48
N PHE A 152 24.39 -3.08 16.85
CA PHE A 152 24.57 -2.93 15.40
C PHE A 152 24.98 -1.52 15.00
N ALA A 153 25.72 -1.43 13.88
CA ALA A 153 25.95 -0.21 13.13
C ALA A 153 25.01 -0.15 11.92
N THR A 154 24.54 1.05 11.56
CA THR A 154 23.76 1.26 10.33
C THR A 154 24.06 2.63 9.74
N ASN A 155 24.08 2.68 8.40
CA ASN A 155 24.48 3.82 7.59
C ASN A 155 23.42 4.09 6.51
N PRO A 156 23.21 5.34 6.09
CA PRO A 156 22.32 5.63 4.97
C PRO A 156 22.89 5.05 3.67
N SER A 157 22.00 4.55 2.81
CA SER A 157 22.37 4.14 1.44
C SER A 157 22.80 5.32 0.57
N ALA A 158 22.27 6.53 0.83
CA ALA A 158 22.56 7.71 0.03
C ALA A 158 22.57 9.01 0.88
N THR A 159 23.34 9.99 0.40
CA THR A 159 23.60 11.28 1.08
C THR A 159 22.34 12.15 1.14
N ILE A 160 21.61 12.26 0.03
CA ILE A 160 20.40 13.07 -0.07
C ILE A 160 19.18 12.24 0.32
N ARG A 161 18.44 12.68 1.33
CA ARG A 161 17.17 12.08 1.77
C ARG A 161 16.23 13.23 2.15
N TRP A 162 15.58 13.83 1.15
CA TRP A 162 14.87 15.11 1.28
C TRP A 162 13.35 14.97 1.16
N ALA A 163 12.60 15.89 1.76
CA ALA A 163 11.17 16.09 1.51
C ALA A 163 10.96 17.31 0.59
N ASN A 164 10.09 17.21 -0.40
CA ASN A 164 9.64 18.32 -1.24
C ASN A 164 8.23 18.73 -0.83
N GLN A 165 7.99 20.03 -0.70
CA GLN A 165 6.71 20.64 -0.34
C GLN A 165 6.29 21.61 -1.45
N TRP A 166 5.16 21.34 -2.12
CA TRP A 166 4.63 22.16 -3.22
C TRP A 166 3.68 23.28 -2.73
N ASP A 167 3.91 23.78 -1.52
CA ASP A 167 3.14 24.86 -0.89
C ASP A 167 3.15 26.16 -1.71
N ASN A 168 1.98 26.76 -1.89
CA ASN A 168 1.81 28.09 -2.43
C ASN A 168 1.83 29.13 -1.30
N MET A 169 2.36 30.32 -1.57
CA MET A 169 2.38 31.40 -0.56
C MET A 169 1.01 32.05 -0.32
N ASP A 170 0.01 31.69 -1.12
CA ASP A 170 -1.40 32.05 -0.94
C ASP A 170 -2.29 30.84 -1.31
N GLY A 171 -3.57 30.90 -0.93
CA GLY A 171 -4.53 29.82 -1.15
C GLY A 171 -5.32 29.91 -2.46
N SER A 172 -4.83 30.61 -3.49
CA SER A 172 -5.62 30.86 -4.72
C SER A 172 -5.48 29.81 -5.83
N GLY A 173 -4.64 28.78 -5.64
CA GLY A 173 -4.49 27.67 -6.58
C GLY A 173 -5.73 26.75 -6.64
N THR A 174 -5.81 25.90 -7.67
CA THR A 174 -6.90 24.90 -7.82
C THR A 174 -6.96 23.89 -6.69
N HIS A 175 -5.83 23.65 -6.03
CA HIS A 175 -5.67 22.78 -4.85
C HIS A 175 -5.48 23.61 -3.56
N GLY A 176 -5.91 24.88 -3.57
CA GLY A 176 -5.70 25.81 -2.47
C GLY A 176 -4.23 26.18 -2.26
N SER A 177 -3.79 26.16 -1.00
CA SER A 177 -2.45 26.62 -0.59
C SER A 177 -1.33 25.58 -0.76
N ILE A 178 -1.62 24.38 -1.25
CA ILE A 178 -0.59 23.37 -1.54
C ILE A 178 -0.94 22.72 -2.89
N GLU A 179 -0.07 22.88 -3.89
CA GLU A 179 -0.30 22.25 -5.19
C GLU A 179 -0.24 20.71 -5.00
N ARG A 180 -1.36 20.03 -5.24
CA ARG A 180 -1.54 18.59 -4.94
C ARG A 180 -1.29 18.23 -3.48
N GLY A 181 -1.76 19.05 -2.54
CA GLY A 181 -1.79 18.72 -1.11
C GLY A 181 -3.21 18.49 -0.62
N TYR A 182 -3.41 17.37 0.08
CA TYR A 182 -4.72 16.89 0.53
C TYR A 182 -4.82 16.80 2.07
N GLY A 183 -3.85 17.41 2.77
CA GLY A 183 -3.78 17.49 4.23
C GLY A 183 -4.26 18.82 4.82
N GLY A 184 -5.09 19.58 4.11
CA GLY A 184 -5.46 20.95 4.47
C GLY A 184 -4.39 21.99 4.10
N VAL A 185 -4.44 23.16 4.74
CA VAL A 185 -3.64 24.35 4.34
C VAL A 185 -2.15 24.26 4.69
N SER A 186 -1.32 25.11 4.06
CA SER A 186 0.13 25.18 4.29
C SER A 186 0.50 25.37 5.77
N ILE A 187 1.55 24.66 6.21
CA ILE A 187 2.16 24.88 7.54
C ILE A 187 3.31 25.91 7.52
N PHE A 188 3.66 26.46 6.36
CA PHE A 188 4.77 27.41 6.18
C PHE A 188 4.33 28.80 5.79
N PHE A 189 3.25 28.92 4.99
CA PHE A 189 2.86 30.19 4.36
C PHE A 189 1.39 30.54 4.58
N GLU A 190 1.14 31.83 4.78
CA GLU A 190 -0.20 32.42 4.81
C GLU A 190 -0.12 33.85 4.27
N ASN A 191 -1.11 34.29 3.48
CA ASN A 191 -1.25 35.68 3.02
C ASN A 191 0.04 36.30 2.41
N LEU A 192 0.73 35.55 1.54
CA LEU A 192 2.01 35.89 0.90
C LEU A 192 3.21 36.05 1.85
N LYS A 193 3.10 35.54 3.08
CA LYS A 193 4.17 35.59 4.09
C LYS A 193 4.49 34.22 4.69
N VAL A 194 5.71 34.08 5.19
CA VAL A 194 6.06 32.99 6.11
C VAL A 194 5.34 33.17 7.45
N VAL A 195 4.70 32.12 7.95
CA VAL A 195 3.94 32.14 9.22
C VAL A 195 4.83 32.47 10.43
N THR A 196 4.20 32.87 11.54
CA THR A 196 4.87 33.25 12.79
C THR A 196 4.95 32.11 13.81
N ASP A 197 3.96 31.24 13.86
CA ASP A 197 3.98 30.04 14.70
C ASP A 197 4.78 28.92 14.01
N MET A 198 5.83 28.46 14.68
CA MET A 198 6.71 27.39 14.19
C MET A 198 6.37 26.02 14.81
N THR A 199 5.27 25.89 15.57
CA THR A 199 4.91 24.65 16.28
C THR A 199 4.72 23.48 15.32
N ARG A 200 3.89 23.63 14.28
CA ARG A 200 3.69 22.61 13.24
C ARG A 200 4.97 22.33 12.44
N VAL A 201 5.77 23.36 12.15
CA VAL A 201 7.07 23.23 11.46
C VAL A 201 8.03 22.35 12.26
N SER A 202 8.17 22.59 13.57
CA SER A 202 9.03 21.80 14.46
C SER A 202 8.49 20.38 14.67
N GLN A 203 7.17 20.20 14.81
CA GLN A 203 6.54 18.88 14.87
C GLN A 203 6.80 18.07 13.58
N TYR A 204 6.76 18.69 12.41
CA TYR A 204 7.11 18.03 11.15
C TYR A 204 8.60 17.69 11.08
N GLY A 205 9.48 18.57 11.58
CA GLY A 205 10.92 18.29 11.71
C GLY A 205 11.22 17.04 12.53
N ARG A 206 10.52 16.87 13.67
CA ARG A 206 10.57 15.66 14.49
C ARG A 206 10.14 14.40 13.73
N LEU A 207 9.05 14.47 12.97
CA LEU A 207 8.60 13.36 12.13
C LEU A 207 9.69 12.98 11.11
N LEU A 208 10.14 13.93 10.28
CA LEU A 208 11.19 13.72 9.28
C LEU A 208 12.48 13.13 9.88
N ALA A 209 12.93 13.64 11.03
CA ALA A 209 14.13 13.16 11.70
C ALA A 209 13.99 11.71 12.20
N SER A 210 12.82 11.32 12.73
CA SER A 210 12.57 9.95 13.19
C SER A 210 12.63 8.90 12.08
N ILE A 211 12.45 9.33 10.83
CA ILE A 211 12.60 8.52 9.60
C ILE A 211 13.86 8.87 8.79
N ARG A 212 14.83 9.55 9.41
CA ARG A 212 16.19 9.81 8.88
C ARG A 212 16.27 10.70 7.63
N VAL A 213 15.19 11.43 7.31
CA VAL A 213 15.20 12.53 6.33
C VAL A 213 16.10 13.65 6.86
N ASN A 214 17.00 14.18 6.02
CA ASN A 214 18.01 15.17 6.41
C ASN A 214 17.85 16.55 5.75
N GLY A 215 16.88 16.70 4.83
CA GLY A 215 16.57 18.00 4.23
C GLY A 215 15.11 18.17 3.83
N ILE A 216 14.71 19.42 3.59
CA ILE A 216 13.38 19.78 3.10
C ILE A 216 13.46 20.96 2.13
N ILE A 217 12.84 20.84 0.95
CA ILE A 217 12.62 21.94 0.02
C ILE A 217 11.24 22.55 0.27
N VAL A 218 11.20 23.85 0.58
CA VAL A 218 9.97 24.65 0.57
C VAL A 218 9.84 25.43 -0.73
N ASN A 219 8.64 25.48 -1.30
CA ASN A 219 8.37 26.12 -2.58
C ASN A 219 8.34 27.67 -2.49
N ALA A 220 8.47 28.36 -3.64
CA ALA A 220 8.56 29.82 -3.67
C ALA A 220 7.79 30.51 -4.81
N ASN A 221 6.83 31.34 -4.41
CA ASN A 221 6.51 32.56 -5.15
C ASN A 221 7.72 33.52 -5.07
N PRO A 222 8.09 34.27 -6.13
CA PRO A 222 9.20 35.24 -6.09
C PRO A 222 9.20 36.21 -4.88
N ILE A 223 8.04 36.51 -4.27
CA ILE A 223 7.92 37.34 -3.06
C ILE A 223 8.59 36.73 -1.81
N LEU A 224 8.93 35.43 -1.83
CA LEU A 224 9.73 34.78 -0.78
C LEU A 224 11.13 35.42 -0.63
N LEU A 225 11.64 36.04 -1.70
CA LEU A 225 12.93 36.74 -1.74
C LEU A 225 12.87 38.17 -1.17
N SER A 226 11.77 38.57 -0.55
CA SER A 226 11.68 39.82 0.22
C SER A 226 12.31 39.68 1.62
N PRO A 227 12.89 40.75 2.22
CA PRO A 227 13.57 40.65 3.51
C PRO A 227 12.72 40.04 4.64
N ASP A 228 11.45 40.45 4.77
CA ASP A 228 10.48 39.87 5.71
C ASP A 228 10.37 38.34 5.60
N ASN A 229 10.38 37.83 4.36
CA ASN A 229 10.22 36.41 4.06
C ASN A 229 11.55 35.64 4.13
N MET A 230 12.69 36.27 3.85
CA MET A 230 14.02 35.70 4.15
C MET A 230 14.24 35.57 5.67
N ASP A 231 13.84 36.57 6.45
CA ASP A 231 13.80 36.48 7.92
C ASP A 231 12.77 35.42 8.40
N GLY A 232 11.77 35.13 7.56
CA GLY A 232 10.82 34.02 7.71
C GLY A 232 11.45 32.64 7.50
N LEU A 233 12.14 32.44 6.37
CA LEU A 233 12.90 31.23 6.07
C LEU A 233 13.93 30.93 7.16
N LYS A 234 14.52 31.97 7.78
CA LYS A 234 15.36 31.77 8.96
C LYS A 234 14.59 31.13 10.12
N ARG A 235 13.37 31.56 10.44
CA ARG A 235 12.55 30.93 11.50
C ARG A 235 12.25 29.46 11.20
N ILE A 236 11.95 29.15 9.93
CA ILE A 236 11.74 27.76 9.47
C ILE A 236 13.01 26.93 9.68
N ALA A 237 14.18 27.44 9.26
CA ALA A 237 15.47 26.78 9.49
C ALA A 237 15.79 26.60 10.98
N ASP A 238 15.54 27.62 11.80
CA ASP A 238 15.73 27.59 13.25
C ASP A 238 14.82 26.56 13.95
N ALA A 239 13.64 26.27 13.38
CA ALA A 239 12.70 25.26 13.86
C ALA A 239 13.06 23.82 13.41
N PHE A 240 13.71 23.66 12.26
CA PHE A 240 14.16 22.35 11.75
C PHE A 240 15.55 21.92 12.25
N ARG A 241 16.46 22.85 12.52
CA ARG A 241 17.84 22.58 12.96
C ARG A 241 17.95 21.69 14.22
N PRO A 242 17.10 21.81 15.25
CA PRO A 242 17.11 20.88 16.39
C PRO A 242 16.82 19.43 15.99
N TRP A 243 16.17 19.22 14.85
CA TRP A 243 15.85 17.89 14.32
C TRP A 243 16.87 17.40 13.29
N GLY A 244 17.94 18.17 13.03
CA GLY A 244 18.95 17.83 12.02
C GLY A 244 18.47 17.95 10.57
N VAL A 245 17.27 18.49 10.34
CA VAL A 245 16.73 18.72 8.99
C VAL A 245 17.24 20.08 8.50
N GLN A 246 17.93 20.09 7.36
CA GLN A 246 18.34 21.32 6.67
C GLN A 246 17.23 21.82 5.74
N ILE A 247 17.15 23.13 5.48
CA ILE A 247 16.18 23.66 4.51
C ILE A 247 16.83 24.05 3.19
N GLY A 248 16.10 23.86 2.10
CA GLY A 248 16.39 24.39 0.78
C GLY A 248 15.13 25.03 0.20
N ILE A 249 15.27 25.71 -0.94
CA ILE A 249 14.25 26.62 -1.46
C ILE A 249 14.03 26.35 -2.95
N SER A 250 12.78 26.20 -3.40
CA SER A 250 12.46 26.19 -4.84
C SER A 250 12.65 27.60 -5.41
N MET A 251 13.26 27.74 -6.59
CA MET A 251 13.60 29.06 -7.14
C MET A 251 12.93 29.28 -8.49
N ASN A 252 12.07 30.30 -8.58
CA ASN A 252 11.51 30.72 -9.86
C ASN A 252 12.62 31.35 -10.73
N PHE A 253 12.91 30.74 -11.87
CA PHE A 253 14.04 31.12 -12.72
C PHE A 253 13.94 32.57 -13.25
N ALA A 254 12.73 33.13 -13.39
CA ALA A 254 12.50 34.51 -13.83
C ALA A 254 12.46 35.56 -12.70
N SER A 255 12.73 35.19 -11.44
CA SER A 255 12.79 36.14 -10.31
C SER A 255 13.61 37.42 -10.54
N PRO A 256 14.74 37.43 -11.30
CA PRO A 256 15.44 38.68 -11.62
C PRO A 256 14.55 39.69 -12.37
N GLN A 257 13.66 39.21 -13.24
CA GLN A 257 12.73 40.04 -13.99
C GLN A 257 11.42 40.30 -13.23
N THR A 258 10.83 39.28 -12.59
CA THR A 258 9.50 39.39 -11.95
C THR A 258 9.54 40.05 -10.57
N PHE A 259 10.69 40.04 -9.89
CA PHE A 259 10.88 40.62 -8.56
C PHE A 259 12.10 41.56 -8.49
N GLY A 260 13.19 41.22 -9.18
CA GLY A 260 14.43 42.01 -9.22
C GLY A 260 14.37 43.29 -10.06
N ASN A 261 13.34 43.49 -10.87
CA ASN A 261 13.19 44.60 -11.84
C ASN A 261 14.26 44.66 -12.95
N LEU A 262 14.95 43.55 -13.24
CA LEU A 262 15.81 43.44 -14.43
C LEU A 262 14.96 43.27 -15.70
N THR A 263 15.52 43.61 -16.85
CA THR A 263 14.86 43.43 -18.16
C THR A 263 14.98 41.99 -18.70
N THR A 264 15.78 41.13 -18.06
CA THR A 264 16.14 39.79 -18.53
C THR A 264 16.33 38.83 -17.35
N PHE A 265 16.27 37.53 -17.62
CA PHE A 265 16.68 36.45 -16.71
C PHE A 265 17.63 35.45 -17.41
N ASP A 266 18.34 35.89 -18.45
CA ASP A 266 19.40 35.11 -19.12
C ASP A 266 20.52 34.74 -18.13
N PRO A 267 20.81 33.45 -17.88
CA PRO A 267 21.80 33.04 -16.88
C PRO A 267 23.25 33.42 -17.21
N LEU A 268 23.52 33.92 -18.43
CA LEU A 268 24.84 34.40 -18.84
C LEU A 268 24.95 35.95 -18.85
N ASP A 269 23.93 36.67 -18.39
CA ASP A 269 23.98 38.13 -18.23
C ASP A 269 24.63 38.53 -16.89
N GLU A 270 25.62 39.42 -16.92
CA GLU A 270 26.38 39.85 -15.74
C GLU A 270 25.49 40.48 -14.65
N THR A 271 24.37 41.12 -15.02
CA THR A 271 23.43 41.69 -14.07
C THR A 271 22.57 40.63 -13.39
N VAL A 272 22.20 39.56 -14.11
CA VAL A 272 21.47 38.40 -13.57
C VAL A 272 22.34 37.60 -12.62
N ILE A 273 23.62 37.37 -13.00
CA ILE A 273 24.61 36.70 -12.14
C ILE A 273 24.81 37.49 -10.84
N SER A 274 25.09 38.80 -10.94
CA SER A 274 25.27 39.69 -9.79
C SER A 274 24.04 39.74 -8.86
N TRP A 275 22.84 39.72 -9.44
CA TRP A 275 21.59 39.69 -8.68
C TRP A 275 21.42 38.39 -7.90
N TRP A 276 21.66 37.23 -8.53
CA TRP A 276 21.57 35.93 -7.85
C TRP A 276 22.66 35.71 -6.79
N GLY A 277 23.86 36.23 -6.99
CA GLY A 277 24.92 36.22 -5.98
C GLY A 277 24.51 36.99 -4.71
N ASN A 278 23.97 38.20 -4.87
CA ASN A 278 23.46 39.03 -3.77
C ASN A 278 22.27 38.36 -3.03
N ILE A 279 21.33 37.74 -3.76
CA ILE A 279 20.24 36.96 -3.15
C ILE A 279 20.80 35.76 -2.35
N THR A 280 21.79 35.06 -2.89
CA THR A 280 22.43 33.92 -2.22
C THR A 280 23.20 34.34 -0.97
N GLU A 281 23.97 35.44 -1.02
CA GLU A 281 24.64 36.01 0.17
C GLU A 281 23.62 36.39 1.26
N GLN A 282 22.49 36.99 0.90
CA GLN A 282 21.42 37.36 1.83
C GLN A 282 20.66 36.16 2.44
N LEU A 283 20.63 35.01 1.76
CA LEU A 283 20.07 33.77 2.28
C LEU A 283 21.08 33.03 3.15
N CYS A 284 22.29 32.77 2.65
CA CYS A 284 23.35 32.06 3.38
C CYS A 284 23.84 32.79 4.64
N SER A 285 23.78 34.14 4.67
CA SER A 285 24.07 34.91 5.90
C SER A 285 23.00 34.79 6.99
N ARG A 286 21.77 34.36 6.64
CA ARG A 286 20.68 34.05 7.58
C ARG A 286 20.64 32.58 7.96
N ILE A 287 20.89 31.72 6.97
CA ILE A 287 20.77 30.26 7.03
C ILE A 287 22.11 29.66 6.54
N PRO A 288 23.15 29.62 7.39
CA PRO A 288 24.49 29.16 6.98
C PRO A 288 24.56 27.68 6.61
N ASP A 289 23.51 26.93 6.96
CA ASP A 289 23.33 25.48 6.81
C ASP A 289 22.21 25.12 5.81
N MET A 290 21.90 26.01 4.86
CA MET A 290 20.95 25.76 3.77
C MET A 290 21.44 24.62 2.87
N CYS A 291 20.60 23.63 2.55
CA CYS A 291 21.01 22.46 1.77
C CYS A 291 21.06 22.68 0.26
N GLY A 292 20.40 23.71 -0.26
CA GLY A 292 20.50 24.12 -1.66
C GLY A 292 19.22 24.74 -2.24
N TYR A 293 19.13 24.72 -3.56
CA TYR A 293 17.99 25.21 -4.34
C TYR A 293 17.40 24.09 -5.20
N LEU A 294 16.07 24.08 -5.37
CA LEU A 294 15.36 23.28 -6.37
C LEU A 294 14.91 24.21 -7.52
N VAL A 295 14.89 23.74 -8.77
CA VAL A 295 14.55 24.58 -9.92
C VAL A 295 13.73 23.81 -10.97
N LYS A 296 12.41 24.05 -11.03
CA LYS A 296 11.53 23.60 -12.14
C LYS A 296 11.62 24.63 -13.28
N ALA A 297 12.44 24.36 -14.30
CA ALA A 297 12.72 25.28 -15.40
C ALA A 297 12.35 24.69 -16.78
N ASN A 298 11.72 25.49 -17.64
CA ASN A 298 11.26 25.10 -18.98
C ASN A 298 10.34 23.86 -19.05
N SER A 299 9.66 23.49 -17.97
CA SER A 299 8.53 22.52 -17.96
C SER A 299 7.22 23.24 -17.68
N GLU A 300 6.11 22.77 -18.26
CA GLU A 300 4.73 23.26 -18.00
C GLU A 300 4.59 24.80 -18.04
N GLY A 301 5.29 25.46 -18.97
CA GLY A 301 5.28 26.92 -19.12
C GLY A 301 6.15 27.70 -18.12
N GLN A 302 6.81 27.03 -17.16
CA GLN A 302 7.75 27.67 -16.24
C GLN A 302 8.96 28.26 -17.01
N PRO A 303 9.45 29.44 -16.61
CA PRO A 303 10.59 30.10 -17.26
C PRO A 303 11.88 29.29 -17.09
N GLY A 304 12.88 29.53 -17.95
CA GLY A 304 14.14 28.81 -17.87
C GLY A 304 15.15 29.19 -18.96
N PRO A 305 16.35 28.59 -18.94
CA PRO A 305 17.47 28.95 -19.81
C PRO A 305 17.19 28.81 -21.32
N ILE A 306 16.31 27.89 -21.73
CA ILE A 306 15.99 27.65 -23.15
C ILE A 306 15.31 28.87 -23.78
N THR A 307 14.62 29.72 -23.00
CA THR A 307 14.02 30.99 -23.44
C THR A 307 15.07 31.95 -24.06
N TYR A 308 16.34 31.84 -23.66
CA TYR A 308 17.46 32.62 -24.18
C TYR A 308 18.43 31.78 -25.04
N ASN A 309 17.98 30.61 -25.54
CA ASN A 309 18.78 29.65 -26.27
C ASN A 309 20.06 29.23 -25.49
N ARG A 310 19.91 29.04 -24.16
CA ARG A 310 20.92 28.46 -23.26
C ARG A 310 20.56 27.02 -22.91
N THR A 311 21.53 26.22 -22.46
CA THR A 311 21.29 24.85 -22.01
C THR A 311 20.76 24.80 -20.57
N LEU A 312 20.13 23.69 -20.17
CA LEU A 312 19.74 23.46 -18.77
C LEU A 312 20.95 23.55 -17.82
N ALA A 313 22.14 23.11 -18.25
CA ALA A 313 23.36 23.22 -17.47
C ALA A 313 23.88 24.66 -17.35
N ASP A 314 23.69 25.53 -18.35
CA ASP A 314 24.00 26.96 -18.20
C ASP A 314 23.12 27.60 -17.12
N GLY A 315 21.84 27.23 -17.08
CA GLY A 315 20.89 27.69 -16.06
C GLY A 315 21.15 27.12 -14.66
N ALA A 316 21.50 25.83 -14.54
CA ALA A 316 21.80 25.21 -13.25
C ALA A 316 23.14 25.69 -12.67
N ASN A 317 24.17 25.82 -13.52
CA ASN A 317 25.50 26.22 -13.09
C ASN A 317 25.59 27.68 -12.59
N LEU A 318 24.63 28.54 -12.96
CA LEU A 318 24.45 29.85 -12.34
C LEU A 318 24.27 29.71 -10.82
N PHE A 319 23.25 28.99 -10.38
CA PHE A 319 22.99 28.73 -8.97
C PHE A 319 24.13 27.96 -8.29
N ALA A 320 24.71 26.99 -9.00
CA ALA A 320 25.81 26.18 -8.49
C ALA A 320 27.05 27.02 -8.13
N ARG A 321 27.38 28.03 -8.94
CA ARG A 321 28.55 28.91 -8.76
C ARG A 321 28.38 29.87 -7.60
N GLU A 322 27.18 30.42 -7.41
CA GLU A 322 26.92 31.32 -6.28
C GLU A 322 26.92 30.55 -4.95
N LEU A 323 26.29 29.37 -4.89
CA LEU A 323 26.40 28.47 -3.74
C LEU A 323 27.86 28.02 -3.49
N LYS A 324 28.63 27.82 -4.56
CA LYS A 324 30.04 27.37 -4.48
C LYS A 324 30.97 28.36 -3.80
N ASN A 325 30.69 29.66 -3.85
CA ASN A 325 31.40 30.66 -3.03
C ASN A 325 31.29 30.38 -1.52
N HIS A 326 30.34 29.51 -1.12
CA HIS A 326 30.12 29.04 0.25
C HIS A 326 30.51 27.56 0.49
N GLY A 327 31.11 26.81 -0.47
CA GLY A 327 31.80 25.55 -0.13
C GLY A 327 31.96 24.39 -1.16
N PHE A 328 31.51 24.49 -2.41
CA PHE A 328 31.25 23.29 -3.26
C PHE A 328 32.12 23.17 -4.55
N GLN A 329 32.12 22.04 -5.32
CA GLN A 329 33.11 21.74 -6.41
C GLN A 329 32.58 21.64 -7.88
N LYS A 330 33.20 20.93 -8.86
CA LYS A 330 33.02 21.13 -10.34
C LYS A 330 33.43 19.99 -11.33
N GLY A 331 32.58 19.71 -12.35
CA GLY A 331 32.81 18.80 -13.50
C GLY A 331 32.47 19.35 -14.92
N ILE A 332 32.67 18.53 -15.98
CA ILE A 332 32.39 18.75 -17.45
C ILE A 332 32.08 17.35 -18.13
N GLU A 333 31.21 17.05 -19.14
CA GLU A 333 30.45 17.77 -20.22
C GLU A 333 29.00 17.20 -20.52
N LEU A 334 27.93 18.02 -20.45
CA LEU A 334 26.47 17.68 -20.38
C LEU A 334 26.10 16.61 -19.37
N ASP A 335 26.29 15.32 -19.67
CA ASP A 335 26.48 14.37 -18.59
C ASP A 335 27.84 14.71 -17.94
N GLY A 336 27.78 15.56 -16.92
CA GLY A 336 28.91 16.25 -16.32
C GLY A 336 29.05 17.75 -16.64
N LYS A 337 28.30 18.44 -17.53
CA LYS A 337 28.45 19.95 -17.64
C LYS A 337 28.07 20.64 -16.34
N PHE A 338 27.20 19.97 -15.59
CA PHE A 338 26.81 20.32 -14.25
C PHE A 338 28.04 20.36 -13.33
N ASP A 339 28.29 21.52 -12.69
CA ASP A 339 29.28 21.63 -11.60
C ASP A 339 28.91 20.58 -10.49
N ASP A 340 29.87 19.99 -9.76
CA ASP A 340 29.67 18.80 -8.88
C ASP A 340 28.60 18.98 -7.77
N ASN A 341 28.11 20.20 -7.57
CA ASN A 341 27.09 20.55 -6.59
C ASN A 341 25.70 20.83 -7.19
N VAL A 342 25.53 20.56 -8.48
CA VAL A 342 24.22 20.36 -9.09
C VAL A 342 23.87 18.88 -8.99
N VAL A 343 22.58 18.60 -8.79
CA VAL A 343 21.98 17.28 -8.82
C VAL A 343 20.79 17.33 -9.79
N VAL A 344 20.67 16.35 -10.67
CA VAL A 344 19.47 16.19 -11.50
C VAL A 344 18.46 15.35 -10.72
N GLN A 345 17.40 16.01 -10.24
CA GLN A 345 16.25 15.34 -9.65
C GLN A 345 15.35 14.82 -10.79
N ILE A 346 15.01 13.52 -10.74
CA ILE A 346 14.33 12.80 -11.82
C ILE A 346 13.17 12.00 -11.22
N LYS A 347 11.94 12.19 -11.72
CA LYS A 347 10.79 11.34 -11.35
C LYS A 347 11.09 9.86 -11.60
N TYR A 348 10.49 8.97 -10.80
CA TYR A 348 10.73 7.52 -10.95
C TYR A 348 10.43 6.99 -12.35
N GLY A 349 9.37 7.50 -13.00
CA GLY A 349 9.01 7.26 -14.39
C GLY A 349 9.20 8.49 -15.29
N PRO A 350 9.17 8.33 -16.62
CA PRO A 350 9.45 9.40 -17.59
C PRO A 350 8.27 10.36 -17.88
N ILE A 351 7.11 10.19 -17.24
CA ILE A 351 5.93 11.06 -17.39
C ILE A 351 5.66 11.82 -16.08
N ASP A 352 4.80 11.29 -15.20
CA ASP A 352 4.20 12.07 -14.12
C ASP A 352 3.51 11.19 -13.06
N PHE A 353 4.31 10.39 -12.35
CA PHE A 353 3.90 9.65 -11.15
C PHE A 353 2.64 8.76 -11.32
N GLN A 354 2.41 8.23 -12.52
CA GLN A 354 1.22 7.41 -12.83
C GLN A 354 1.21 6.07 -12.09
N VAL A 355 0.03 5.46 -11.94
CA VAL A 355 -0.19 4.21 -11.18
C VAL A 355 0.76 3.07 -11.52
N ARG A 356 1.24 3.02 -12.77
CA ARG A 356 2.46 2.33 -13.15
C ARG A 356 3.18 3.12 -14.26
N GLU A 357 4.50 3.23 -14.15
CA GLU A 357 5.38 3.70 -15.22
C GLU A 357 6.63 2.79 -15.27
N PRO A 358 7.26 2.61 -16.45
CA PRO A 358 8.59 2.04 -16.50
C PRO A 358 9.61 3.03 -15.90
N VAL A 359 10.73 2.51 -15.39
CA VAL A 359 11.82 3.34 -14.84
C VAL A 359 12.30 4.38 -15.84
N SER A 360 12.47 5.63 -15.39
CA SER A 360 12.99 6.71 -16.24
C SER A 360 14.36 6.34 -16.85
N PRO A 361 14.51 6.29 -18.19
CA PRO A 361 15.76 5.88 -18.83
C PRO A 361 16.90 6.88 -18.59
N VAL A 362 16.61 8.08 -18.05
CA VAL A 362 17.61 9.09 -17.70
C VAL A 362 18.61 8.56 -16.66
N PHE A 363 18.19 7.70 -15.73
CA PHE A 363 19.09 7.06 -14.76
C PHE A 363 20.19 6.20 -15.41
N ALA A 364 19.92 5.65 -16.60
CA ALA A 364 20.89 4.87 -17.37
C ALA A 364 21.82 5.72 -18.26
N ASN A 365 21.45 6.99 -18.52
CA ASN A 365 22.11 7.88 -19.48
C ASN A 365 22.88 9.04 -18.81
N LEU A 366 22.89 9.10 -17.48
CA LEU A 366 23.70 10.04 -16.69
C LEU A 366 24.73 9.24 -15.87
N GLU A 367 25.86 8.87 -16.47
CA GLU A 367 26.94 8.14 -15.78
C GLU A 367 27.85 9.10 -14.98
N HIS A 368 27.95 10.37 -15.36
CA HIS A 368 28.88 11.35 -14.78
C HIS A 368 28.21 12.48 -13.99
N THR A 369 26.88 12.61 -14.06
CA THR A 369 26.09 13.61 -13.32
C THR A 369 25.49 13.05 -12.04
N ASN A 370 25.47 13.82 -10.96
CA ASN A 370 24.74 13.47 -9.74
C ASN A 370 23.22 13.39 -10.01
N VAL A 371 22.58 12.35 -9.47
CA VAL A 371 21.15 12.08 -9.66
C VAL A 371 20.43 11.79 -8.34
N VAL A 372 19.19 12.26 -8.24
CA VAL A 372 18.25 11.96 -7.15
C VAL A 372 16.95 11.48 -7.77
N ILE A 373 16.35 10.42 -7.21
CA ILE A 373 14.99 10.01 -7.58
C ILE A 373 13.97 10.89 -6.86
N GLU A 374 12.96 11.35 -7.57
CA GLU A 374 11.76 11.95 -7.00
C GLU A 374 10.63 10.92 -6.96
N LEU A 375 10.10 10.73 -5.76
CA LEU A 375 8.93 9.90 -5.46
C LEU A 375 7.78 10.82 -5.03
N GLN A 376 6.54 10.49 -5.41
CA GLN A 376 5.36 11.15 -4.85
C GLN A 376 4.88 10.35 -3.62
N ILE A 377 4.64 11.05 -2.51
CA ILE A 377 3.98 10.52 -1.30
C ILE A 377 2.54 11.06 -1.26
N SER A 378 2.35 12.33 -1.63
CA SER A 378 1.02 12.88 -1.92
C SER A 378 0.43 12.20 -3.15
N GLN A 379 -0.80 11.70 -3.03
CA GLN A 379 -1.41 10.75 -3.96
C GLN A 379 -2.12 11.44 -5.15
N GLU A 380 -1.46 12.34 -5.86
CA GLU A 380 -2.07 13.18 -6.92
C GLU A 380 -2.91 12.39 -7.93
N TYR A 381 -2.33 11.36 -8.52
CA TYR A 381 -2.99 10.45 -9.46
C TYR A 381 -3.54 9.19 -8.78
N LEU A 382 -3.25 9.01 -7.48
CA LEU A 382 -3.46 7.78 -6.72
C LEU A 382 -4.58 7.95 -5.68
N GLY A 383 -5.62 8.71 -6.05
CA GLY A 383 -6.83 8.89 -5.26
C GLY A 383 -6.67 9.78 -4.02
N GLN A 384 -5.71 10.71 -4.04
CA GLN A 384 -5.70 11.97 -3.28
C GLN A 384 -5.90 11.83 -1.75
N GLN A 385 -5.38 10.74 -1.18
CA GLN A 385 -5.53 10.33 0.23
C GLN A 385 -6.94 9.95 0.70
N ASP A 386 -7.93 10.01 -0.18
CA ASP A 386 -9.27 9.45 0.01
C ASP A 386 -9.28 7.94 -0.26
N HIS A 387 -8.48 7.51 -1.24
CA HIS A 387 -8.18 6.11 -1.50
C HIS A 387 -6.97 5.67 -0.65
N LEU A 388 -7.09 4.51 0.02
CA LEU A 388 -5.92 3.82 0.54
C LEU A 388 -5.07 3.34 -0.64
N VAL A 389 -3.82 3.81 -0.72
CA VAL A 389 -2.78 3.27 -1.60
C VAL A 389 -1.46 3.27 -0.84
N TYR A 390 -0.95 2.08 -0.52
CA TYR A 390 0.40 1.90 0.01
C TYR A 390 1.39 1.87 -1.16
N LEU A 391 2.24 2.89 -1.25
CA LEU A 391 3.13 3.18 -2.37
C LEU A 391 4.46 2.40 -2.40
N PRO A 392 5.03 1.92 -1.28
CA PRO A 392 6.30 1.17 -1.31
C PRO A 392 6.37 -0.03 -2.24
N PRO A 393 5.33 -0.87 -2.44
CA PRO A 393 5.33 -1.92 -3.45
C PRO A 393 5.54 -1.38 -4.89
N LEU A 394 4.92 -0.24 -5.23
CA LEU A 394 5.17 0.49 -6.49
C LEU A 394 6.63 0.93 -6.54
N TRP A 395 7.12 1.63 -5.51
CA TRP A 395 8.50 2.12 -5.51
C TRP A 395 9.54 1.00 -5.63
N LYS A 396 9.27 -0.21 -5.10
CA LYS A 396 10.17 -1.36 -5.24
C LYS A 396 10.29 -1.86 -6.68
N THR A 397 9.24 -1.80 -7.51
CA THR A 397 9.36 -2.17 -8.94
C THR A 397 10.31 -1.24 -9.71
N ILE A 398 10.45 0.02 -9.25
CA ILE A 398 11.41 0.98 -9.80
C ILE A 398 12.80 0.78 -9.19
N LEU A 399 12.89 0.77 -7.85
CA LEU A 399 14.17 0.77 -7.13
C LEU A 399 15.00 -0.51 -7.36
N ASP A 400 14.35 -1.65 -7.60
CA ASP A 400 15.01 -2.95 -7.82
C ASP A 400 15.20 -3.29 -9.31
N PHE A 401 14.78 -2.42 -10.23
CA PHE A 401 14.94 -2.63 -11.66
C PHE A 401 16.41 -2.53 -12.09
N ASP A 402 16.93 -3.55 -12.79
CA ASP A 402 18.26 -3.51 -13.40
C ASP A 402 18.20 -2.85 -14.78
N LEU A 403 18.77 -1.64 -14.91
CA LEU A 403 18.82 -0.92 -16.19
C LEU A 403 19.85 -1.49 -17.18
N ARG A 404 20.72 -2.42 -16.77
CA ARG A 404 21.72 -3.11 -17.62
C ARG A 404 22.73 -2.20 -18.33
N THR A 405 22.97 -0.98 -17.84
CA THR A 405 23.91 0.00 -18.45
C THR A 405 25.29 -0.61 -18.69
N GLY A 406 25.76 -0.53 -19.94
CA GLY A 406 27.04 -1.11 -20.38
C GLY A 406 27.07 -2.65 -20.39
N GLY A 407 25.92 -3.33 -20.34
CA GLY A 407 25.83 -4.79 -20.18
C GLY A 407 26.17 -5.27 -18.76
N GLN A 408 26.25 -4.35 -17.79
CA GLN A 408 26.56 -4.62 -16.39
C GLN A 408 25.35 -4.35 -15.50
N SER A 409 25.25 -5.06 -14.38
CA SER A 409 24.12 -4.84 -13.46
C SER A 409 24.15 -3.41 -12.92
N SER A 410 23.03 -2.73 -13.07
CA SER A 410 22.84 -1.30 -12.92
C SER A 410 21.48 -1.06 -12.27
N VAL A 411 21.27 -1.70 -11.13
CA VAL A 411 20.03 -1.60 -10.34
C VAL A 411 19.83 -0.16 -9.88
N VAL A 412 18.61 0.36 -10.00
CA VAL A 412 18.31 1.78 -9.69
C VAL A 412 18.79 2.17 -8.29
N HIS A 413 18.56 1.36 -7.26
CA HIS A 413 19.05 1.67 -5.92
C HIS A 413 20.59 1.68 -5.77
N ASP A 414 21.34 0.99 -6.63
CA ASP A 414 22.81 1.06 -6.68
C ASP A 414 23.33 2.26 -7.50
N ILE A 415 22.50 2.83 -8.38
CA ILE A 415 22.74 4.14 -9.01
C ILE A 415 22.50 5.27 -7.99
N LEU A 416 21.41 5.18 -7.20
CA LEU A 416 21.01 6.19 -6.22
C LEU A 416 21.87 6.19 -4.95
N SER A 417 22.41 5.03 -4.54
CA SER A 417 23.47 4.93 -3.53
C SER A 417 24.87 5.27 -4.06
N GLY A 418 24.98 5.72 -5.31
CA GLY A 418 26.22 6.14 -5.93
C GLY A 418 27.20 5.01 -6.31
N LYS A 419 27.02 3.80 -5.76
CA LYS A 419 27.91 2.63 -5.95
C LYS A 419 28.18 2.31 -7.42
N ARG A 420 27.14 2.32 -8.27
CA ARG A 420 27.24 1.91 -9.69
C ARG A 420 28.15 2.81 -10.52
N PHE A 421 28.27 4.08 -10.17
CA PHE A 421 29.01 5.09 -10.94
C PHE A 421 30.03 5.90 -10.11
N ASN A 422 30.30 5.49 -8.86
CA ASN A 422 31.19 6.16 -7.91
C ASN A 422 30.84 7.66 -7.71
N LYS A 423 29.59 7.93 -7.35
CA LYS A 423 29.06 9.27 -7.04
C LYS A 423 28.82 9.44 -5.54
N THR A 424 28.83 10.68 -5.05
CA THR A 424 28.71 11.00 -3.61
C THR A 424 27.50 11.89 -3.27
N LEU A 425 26.94 12.62 -4.23
CA LEU A 425 25.81 13.54 -4.02
C LEU A 425 24.54 13.01 -4.71
N THR A 426 24.13 11.81 -4.31
CA THR A 426 22.96 11.10 -4.86
C THR A 426 21.95 10.76 -3.75
N GLY A 427 20.76 10.30 -4.14
CA GLY A 427 19.76 9.78 -3.21
C GLY A 427 18.31 10.04 -3.61
N TYR A 428 17.51 10.53 -2.67
CA TYR A 428 16.04 10.51 -2.72
C TYR A 428 15.42 11.86 -2.35
N ALA A 429 14.38 12.24 -3.09
CA ALA A 429 13.46 13.32 -2.78
C ALA A 429 12.02 12.79 -2.79
N GLY A 430 11.19 13.22 -1.85
CA GLY A 430 9.81 12.75 -1.72
C GLY A 430 8.83 13.93 -1.67
N VAL A 431 7.90 14.05 -2.61
CA VAL A 431 6.84 15.07 -2.62
C VAL A 431 5.79 14.69 -1.58
N VAL A 432 5.81 15.35 -0.41
CA VAL A 432 4.98 14.95 0.75
C VAL A 432 3.68 15.74 0.83
N ASN A 433 3.75 17.06 0.67
CA ASN A 433 2.60 17.98 0.74
C ASN A 433 1.76 17.85 2.03
N VAL A 434 2.41 17.72 3.20
CA VAL A 434 1.68 17.78 4.49
C VAL A 434 1.06 19.16 4.72
N GLY A 435 -0.20 19.18 5.14
CA GLY A 435 -0.93 20.40 5.49
C GLY A 435 -1.18 20.55 6.99
N ALA A 436 -2.17 21.37 7.34
CA ALA A 436 -2.50 21.75 8.71
C ALA A 436 -3.39 20.73 9.46
N ASN A 437 -4.00 19.76 8.78
CA ASN A 437 -4.87 18.75 9.41
C ASN A 437 -4.08 17.92 10.43
N SER A 438 -4.74 17.44 11.49
CA SER A 438 -4.06 16.70 12.57
C SER A 438 -3.40 15.41 12.06
N THR A 439 -4.03 14.71 11.11
CA THR A 439 -3.52 13.55 10.36
C THR A 439 -2.36 13.85 9.40
N TRP A 440 -1.99 15.12 9.19
CA TRP A 440 -0.96 15.65 8.27
C TRP A 440 -1.23 15.46 6.77
N LEU A 441 -1.75 14.30 6.36
CA LEU A 441 -1.99 13.91 4.97
C LEU A 441 -3.49 13.67 4.66
N GLY A 442 -4.40 14.24 5.45
CA GLY A 442 -5.85 14.09 5.26
C GLY A 442 -6.36 12.85 6.01
N SER A 443 -5.97 11.67 5.54
CA SER A 443 -6.24 10.38 6.17
C SER A 443 -5.05 9.86 6.99
N ASP A 444 -5.30 8.95 7.95
CA ASP A 444 -4.25 8.34 8.78
C ASP A 444 -3.31 7.41 8.00
N LEU A 445 -3.87 6.52 7.16
CA LEU A 445 -3.10 5.45 6.50
C LEU A 445 -2.02 5.96 5.52
N PRO A 446 -2.22 7.05 4.76
CA PRO A 446 -1.15 7.67 3.96
C PRO A 446 0.11 8.09 4.74
N MET A 447 0.06 8.28 6.06
CA MET A 447 1.27 8.50 6.86
C MET A 447 2.21 7.28 6.89
N SER A 448 1.72 6.09 6.53
CA SER A 448 2.57 4.91 6.27
C SER A 448 3.48 5.12 5.05
N ASN A 449 3.03 5.84 4.02
CA ASN A 449 3.84 6.16 2.84
C ASN A 449 4.98 7.11 3.18
N LEU A 450 4.73 8.14 4.00
CA LEU A 450 5.78 9.03 4.50
C LEU A 450 6.80 8.26 5.37
N TYR A 451 6.33 7.41 6.29
CA TYR A 451 7.22 6.59 7.10
C TYR A 451 8.10 5.67 6.25
N ALA A 452 7.47 4.96 5.31
CA ALA A 452 8.16 4.04 4.41
C ALA A 452 9.12 4.74 3.45
N TYR A 453 8.81 5.96 3.01
CA TYR A 453 9.72 6.78 2.21
C TYR A 453 11.06 6.99 2.94
N GLY A 454 11.03 7.45 4.20
CA GLY A 454 12.25 7.63 4.98
C GLY A 454 12.98 6.33 5.29
N ARG A 455 12.25 5.22 5.52
CA ARG A 455 12.86 3.88 5.66
C ARG A 455 13.59 3.44 4.39
N LEU A 456 12.98 3.56 3.22
CA LEU A 456 13.60 3.16 1.94
C LEU A 456 14.70 4.13 1.48
N ALA A 457 14.57 5.42 1.75
CA ALA A 457 15.63 6.39 1.52
C ALA A 457 16.86 6.14 2.43
N TRP A 458 16.66 5.56 3.62
CA TRP A 458 17.74 5.02 4.43
C TRP A 458 18.27 3.72 3.83
N ASN A 459 17.46 2.67 3.73
CA ASN A 459 17.83 1.40 3.09
C ASN A 459 16.77 0.92 2.08
N PRO A 460 17.02 0.98 0.77
CA PRO A 460 16.07 0.60 -0.27
C PRO A 460 15.83 -0.92 -0.35
N THR A 461 16.61 -1.73 0.38
CA THR A 461 16.42 -3.19 0.48
C THR A 461 15.58 -3.61 1.69
N ASP A 462 15.13 -2.69 2.54
CA ASP A 462 14.19 -3.00 3.64
C ASP A 462 12.89 -3.62 3.08
N ASN A 463 12.34 -4.59 3.81
CA ASN A 463 11.10 -5.27 3.43
C ASN A 463 9.87 -4.38 3.67
N VAL A 464 9.10 -4.10 2.62
CA VAL A 464 7.94 -3.19 2.66
C VAL A 464 6.77 -3.69 3.53
N VAL A 465 6.65 -5.00 3.75
CA VAL A 465 5.69 -5.61 4.68
C VAL A 465 6.11 -5.32 6.11
N SER A 466 7.39 -5.55 6.44
CA SER A 466 7.94 -5.24 7.77
C SER A 466 7.86 -3.75 8.10
N ILE A 467 8.05 -2.87 7.10
CA ILE A 467 7.89 -1.42 7.25
C ILE A 467 6.46 -1.04 7.67
N VAL A 468 5.41 -1.57 7.02
CA VAL A 468 4.02 -1.23 7.40
C VAL A 468 3.61 -1.89 8.72
N GLN A 469 4.10 -3.09 9.02
CA GLN A 469 3.89 -3.71 10.33
C GLN A 469 4.51 -2.87 11.46
N ASP A 470 5.74 -2.38 11.27
CA ASP A 470 6.42 -1.51 12.24
C ASP A 470 5.70 -0.17 12.40
N TRP A 471 5.30 0.47 11.29
CA TRP A 471 4.48 1.68 11.33
C TRP A 471 3.15 1.46 12.06
N THR A 472 2.49 0.33 11.83
CA THR A 472 1.21 -0.02 12.47
C THR A 472 1.38 -0.23 13.97
N ARG A 473 2.46 -0.90 14.40
CA ARG A 473 2.79 -1.06 15.83
C ARG A 473 3.04 0.26 16.54
N LEU A 474 3.69 1.21 15.87
CA LEU A 474 3.96 2.55 16.40
C LEU A 474 2.70 3.44 16.43
N THR A 475 1.87 3.37 15.39
CA THR A 475 0.68 4.20 15.22
C THR A 475 -0.50 3.64 16.01
N PHE A 476 -0.96 2.42 15.73
CA PHE A 476 -2.19 1.85 16.30
C PHE A 476 -1.95 0.96 17.53
N GLY A 477 -0.83 0.23 17.58
CA GLY A 477 -0.41 -0.56 18.74
C GLY A 477 -0.06 -2.01 18.42
N LEU A 478 0.20 -2.81 19.45
CA LEU A 478 0.82 -4.15 19.31
C LEU A 478 -0.18 -5.31 19.09
N ASP A 479 -1.46 -5.02 18.85
CA ASP A 479 -2.47 -6.05 18.56
C ASP A 479 -2.19 -6.68 17.18
N THR A 480 -1.95 -7.98 17.14
CA THR A 480 -1.61 -8.69 15.89
C THR A 480 -2.74 -8.61 14.88
N THR A 481 -4.00 -8.78 15.30
CA THR A 481 -5.18 -8.62 14.44
C THR A 481 -5.19 -7.30 13.71
N VAL A 482 -4.83 -6.20 14.39
CA VAL A 482 -4.74 -4.85 13.82
C VAL A 482 -3.54 -4.74 12.87
N VAL A 483 -2.37 -5.24 13.29
CA VAL A 483 -1.15 -5.25 12.46
C VAL A 483 -1.36 -6.02 11.16
N ASP A 484 -1.93 -7.22 11.23
CA ASP A 484 -2.08 -8.12 10.09
C ASP A 484 -3.20 -7.65 9.16
N THR A 485 -4.31 -7.12 9.71
CA THR A 485 -5.39 -6.49 8.92
C THR A 485 -4.88 -5.28 8.13
N ILE A 486 -4.18 -4.35 8.78
CA ILE A 486 -3.66 -3.15 8.10
C ILE A 486 -2.56 -3.53 7.11
N THR A 487 -1.69 -4.49 7.46
CA THR A 487 -0.66 -5.00 6.55
C THR A 487 -1.27 -5.59 5.28
N LYS A 488 -2.32 -6.42 5.42
CA LYS A 488 -3.05 -6.99 4.27
C LYS A 488 -3.68 -5.89 3.41
N MET A 489 -4.45 -4.99 4.03
CA MET A 489 -5.10 -3.87 3.33
C MET A 489 -4.08 -3.01 2.58
N SER A 490 -2.94 -2.69 3.19
CA SER A 490 -1.85 -1.95 2.54
C SER A 490 -1.25 -2.73 1.37
N MET A 491 -0.91 -4.01 1.51
CA MET A 491 -0.28 -4.76 0.42
C MET A 491 -1.23 -5.02 -0.76
N GLU A 492 -2.53 -5.18 -0.52
CA GLU A 492 -3.55 -5.33 -1.57
C GLU A 492 -3.93 -4.00 -2.26
N SER A 493 -3.70 -2.85 -1.60
CA SER A 493 -4.24 -1.55 -2.01
C SER A 493 -3.75 -1.02 -3.36
N TRP A 494 -2.45 -1.05 -3.65
CA TRP A 494 -1.92 -0.57 -4.93
C TRP A 494 -2.32 -1.45 -6.12
N PRO A 495 -2.19 -2.79 -6.07
CA PRO A 495 -2.72 -3.67 -7.12
C PRO A 495 -4.23 -3.49 -7.34
N ALA A 496 -5.01 -3.30 -6.28
CA ALA A 496 -6.44 -2.98 -6.41
C ALA A 496 -6.66 -1.62 -7.10
N TYR A 497 -5.91 -0.58 -6.73
CA TYR A 497 -5.97 0.74 -7.37
C TYR A 497 -5.63 0.68 -8.86
N GLU A 498 -4.54 0.01 -9.24
CA GLU A 498 -4.16 -0.21 -10.64
C GLU A 498 -5.26 -0.91 -11.43
N ASN A 499 -5.84 -1.96 -10.87
CA ASN A 499 -6.87 -2.76 -11.52
C ASN A 499 -8.14 -1.97 -11.91
N TYR A 500 -8.57 -0.96 -11.14
CA TYR A 500 -9.74 -0.13 -11.47
C TYR A 500 -9.44 1.26 -12.04
N SER A 501 -8.18 1.71 -12.09
CA SER A 501 -7.82 3.03 -12.59
C SER A 501 -7.05 2.98 -13.91
N GLY A 502 -6.07 2.10 -14.06
CA GLY A 502 -5.27 1.98 -15.27
C GLY A 502 -4.27 0.83 -15.17
N ASN A 503 -4.52 -0.25 -15.90
CA ASN A 503 -3.72 -1.47 -15.89
C ASN A 503 -2.99 -1.71 -17.23
N LEU A 504 -2.16 -2.75 -17.32
CA LEU A 504 -1.38 -3.09 -18.54
C LEU A 504 -0.46 -1.98 -19.08
N GLY A 505 -0.11 -1.00 -18.24
CA GLY A 505 0.80 0.10 -18.61
C GLY A 505 0.15 1.27 -19.35
N ILE A 506 -1.17 1.46 -19.25
CA ILE A 506 -1.76 2.79 -19.48
C ILE A 506 -1.60 3.70 -18.25
N GLN A 507 -1.78 5.00 -18.47
CA GLN A 507 -1.86 6.00 -17.40
C GLN A 507 -3.15 5.84 -16.59
N THR A 508 -3.24 6.52 -15.46
CA THR A 508 -4.21 6.25 -14.35
C THR A 508 -5.69 6.56 -14.66
N LEU A 509 -6.03 6.86 -15.92
CA LEU A 509 -7.35 7.26 -16.45
C LEU A 509 -8.10 8.36 -15.66
N THR A 510 -7.40 9.10 -14.78
CA THR A 510 -7.90 10.31 -14.13
C THR A 510 -8.20 11.40 -15.17
N ASP A 511 -8.95 12.42 -14.78
CA ASP A 511 -9.09 13.65 -15.58
C ASP A 511 -7.84 14.53 -15.52
N LEU A 512 -7.06 14.47 -16.60
CA LEU A 512 -5.83 15.22 -16.82
C LEU A 512 -6.03 16.71 -17.16
N LEU A 513 -7.28 17.18 -17.21
CA LEU A 513 -7.60 18.57 -17.56
C LEU A 513 -8.00 19.41 -16.33
N TYR A 514 -8.12 18.79 -15.16
CA TYR A 514 -8.54 19.46 -13.92
C TYR A 514 -7.78 18.96 -12.67
N THR A 515 -8.46 18.45 -11.64
CA THR A 515 -7.86 18.15 -10.32
C THR A 515 -7.08 16.83 -10.26
N HIS A 516 -7.21 15.96 -11.27
CA HIS A 516 -6.67 14.59 -11.35
C HIS A 516 -7.31 13.56 -10.39
N TYR A 517 -8.46 13.82 -9.78
CA TYR A 517 -9.05 12.88 -8.80
C TYR A 517 -9.81 11.70 -9.41
N ALA A 518 -10.70 11.96 -10.38
CA ALA A 518 -11.73 11.00 -10.79
C ALA A 518 -11.63 10.51 -12.25
N ALA A 519 -12.33 9.41 -12.54
CA ALA A 519 -12.29 8.69 -13.81
C ALA A 519 -12.75 9.52 -15.02
N SER A 520 -11.83 9.75 -15.96
CA SER A 520 -12.08 10.42 -17.24
C SER A 520 -11.13 9.85 -18.31
N PRO A 521 -11.35 8.60 -18.76
CA PRO A 521 -10.54 7.98 -19.83
C PRO A 521 -10.61 8.75 -21.15
N ARG A 522 -11.60 9.63 -21.33
CA ARG A 522 -11.71 10.56 -22.45
C ARG A 522 -10.63 11.67 -22.42
N SER A 523 -10.24 12.16 -21.24
CA SER A 523 -9.21 13.22 -21.09
C SER A 523 -7.82 12.77 -21.58
N GLN A 524 -7.62 11.45 -21.61
CA GLN A 524 -6.36 10.79 -21.95
C GLN A 524 -6.01 10.87 -23.43
N ASP A 525 -6.91 11.31 -24.32
CA ASP A 525 -6.55 11.49 -25.73
C ASP A 525 -7.01 12.84 -26.29
N ASN A 526 -6.20 13.39 -27.21
CA ASN A 526 -6.29 14.77 -27.73
C ASN A 526 -5.90 15.88 -26.74
N ASN A 527 -5.38 15.53 -25.55
CA ASN A 527 -4.71 16.48 -24.66
C ASN A 527 -3.31 16.90 -25.18
N GLY A 528 -2.76 17.98 -24.61
CA GLY A 528 -1.41 18.47 -24.90
C GLY A 528 -0.33 17.99 -23.93
N TRP A 529 -0.63 17.06 -23.01
CA TRP A 529 0.20 16.71 -21.85
C TRP A 529 1.04 15.44 -22.03
N GLY A 530 0.91 14.73 -23.16
CA GLY A 530 1.77 13.59 -23.52
C GLY A 530 1.39 12.24 -22.89
N GLN A 531 0.44 12.25 -21.94
CA GLN A 531 -0.26 11.06 -21.45
C GLN A 531 -1.32 10.67 -22.48
N TRP A 532 -1.19 9.49 -23.10
CA TRP A 532 -2.03 9.09 -24.24
C TRP A 532 -2.26 7.57 -24.30
N THR A 533 -3.54 7.16 -24.42
CA THR A 533 -3.90 5.76 -24.68
C THR A 533 -3.95 5.41 -26.17
N LYS A 534 -4.05 6.41 -27.05
CA LYS A 534 -4.28 6.29 -28.51
C LYS A 534 -5.41 5.34 -28.90
N ALA A 535 -6.37 5.13 -28.00
CA ALA A 535 -7.46 4.22 -28.22
C ALA A 535 -8.27 4.64 -29.46
N ASP A 536 -8.60 3.68 -30.33
CA ASP A 536 -9.56 3.85 -31.42
C ASP A 536 -10.73 2.85 -31.27
N GLY A 537 -11.33 2.39 -32.36
CA GLY A 537 -12.40 1.37 -32.35
C GLY A 537 -11.90 -0.08 -32.45
N PHE A 538 -10.59 -0.29 -32.62
CA PHE A 538 -9.98 -1.60 -32.85
C PHE A 538 -8.81 -1.89 -31.92
N SER A 539 -8.18 -0.85 -31.36
CA SER A 539 -6.85 -0.90 -30.74
C SER A 539 -6.63 0.17 -29.65
N ILE A 540 -5.62 -0.05 -28.82
CA ILE A 540 -5.22 0.77 -27.66
C ILE A 540 -3.72 0.60 -27.36
N GLY A 541 -3.12 1.55 -26.65
CA GLY A 541 -1.71 1.58 -26.25
C GLY A 541 -0.91 2.56 -27.10
N MET A 542 0.27 2.96 -26.63
CA MET A 542 1.14 3.90 -27.33
C MET A 542 2.34 3.16 -27.91
N ASP A 543 2.51 3.15 -29.23
CA ASP A 543 3.70 2.58 -29.86
C ASP A 543 4.93 3.45 -29.53
N ARG A 544 5.76 2.96 -28.62
CA ARG A 544 7.04 3.56 -28.21
C ARG A 544 8.25 2.77 -28.70
N THR A 545 8.05 1.76 -29.56
CA THR A 545 9.12 0.99 -30.22
C THR A 545 10.01 1.87 -31.10
N VAL A 546 11.22 1.41 -31.38
CA VAL A 546 12.21 2.02 -32.31
C VAL A 546 11.85 1.73 -33.76
N LYS A 547 11.33 0.52 -34.04
CA LYS A 547 11.02 0.07 -35.40
C LYS A 547 9.79 0.74 -36.02
N ASN A 548 8.79 1.11 -35.22
CA ASN A 548 7.49 1.57 -35.73
C ASN A 548 6.89 2.76 -34.94
N GLY A 549 7.26 2.92 -33.67
CA GLY A 549 6.73 3.94 -32.76
C GLY A 549 7.58 5.21 -32.60
N THR A 550 7.54 5.79 -31.41
CA THR A 550 8.27 7.03 -31.06
C THR A 550 9.77 6.84 -30.80
N GLY A 551 10.26 5.60 -30.70
CA GLY A 551 11.65 5.29 -30.37
C GLY A 551 12.06 5.48 -28.91
N ASN A 552 11.12 5.72 -27.99
CA ASN A 552 11.44 5.82 -26.55
C ASN A 552 11.99 4.51 -25.95
N ALA A 553 11.60 3.34 -26.46
CA ALA A 553 12.24 2.06 -26.11
C ALA A 553 13.77 2.07 -26.37
N GLY A 554 14.22 2.80 -27.40
CA GLY A 554 15.64 2.95 -27.75
C GLY A 554 16.42 3.94 -26.88
N GLN A 555 15.81 4.53 -25.85
CA GLN A 555 16.48 5.36 -24.85
C GLN A 555 17.06 4.54 -23.68
N TYR A 556 16.65 3.27 -23.55
CA TYR A 556 17.17 2.33 -22.56
C TYR A 556 18.45 1.63 -23.07
N PRO A 557 19.31 1.10 -22.18
CA PRO A 557 20.41 0.22 -22.57
C PRO A 557 19.92 -1.02 -23.34
N SER A 558 20.76 -1.54 -24.24
CA SER A 558 20.33 -2.43 -25.33
C SER A 558 19.53 -3.67 -24.91
N GLU A 559 19.84 -4.27 -23.76
CA GLU A 559 19.12 -5.46 -23.26
C GLU A 559 17.69 -5.12 -22.80
N VAL A 560 17.51 -3.97 -22.14
CA VAL A 560 16.20 -3.46 -21.70
C VAL A 560 15.42 -2.91 -22.90
N ALA A 561 16.12 -2.25 -23.83
CA ALA A 561 15.52 -1.82 -25.10
C ALA A 561 15.00 -3.00 -25.93
N GLU A 562 15.73 -4.11 -26.02
CA GLU A 562 15.27 -5.32 -26.74
C GLU A 562 14.04 -5.97 -26.07
N MET A 563 13.98 -5.96 -24.74
CA MET A 563 12.81 -6.43 -23.99
C MET A 563 11.55 -5.58 -24.27
N TYR A 564 11.68 -4.25 -24.35
CA TYR A 564 10.57 -3.34 -24.64
C TYR A 564 10.24 -3.23 -26.14
N GLU A 565 11.19 -3.48 -27.03
CA GLU A 565 10.98 -3.54 -28.49
C GLU A 565 10.20 -4.78 -28.93
N ASN A 566 10.37 -5.90 -28.21
CA ASN A 566 9.72 -7.17 -28.52
C ASN A 566 8.47 -7.39 -27.65
N ILE A 567 7.30 -7.30 -28.28
CA ILE A 567 5.98 -7.51 -27.64
C ILE A 567 5.87 -8.82 -26.84
N GLU A 568 6.49 -9.91 -27.29
CA GLU A 568 6.47 -11.20 -26.59
C GLU A 568 7.33 -11.15 -25.30
N ALA A 569 8.37 -10.32 -25.27
CA ALA A 569 9.24 -10.14 -24.11
C ALA A 569 8.69 -9.08 -23.13
N THR A 570 8.13 -7.99 -23.64
CA THR A 570 7.57 -6.88 -22.85
C THR A 570 6.58 -7.39 -21.79
N PRO A 571 6.74 -7.04 -20.49
CA PRO A 571 5.80 -7.43 -19.44
C PRO A 571 4.36 -6.98 -19.72
N ASP A 572 3.35 -7.80 -19.37
CA ASP A 572 1.94 -7.49 -19.62
C ASP A 572 1.52 -6.16 -18.94
N ASP A 573 2.07 -5.86 -17.76
CA ASP A 573 1.88 -4.63 -16.99
C ASP A 573 2.55 -3.38 -17.59
N LEU A 574 3.35 -3.53 -18.65
CA LEU A 574 3.94 -2.43 -19.43
C LEU A 574 3.62 -2.52 -20.93
N LEU A 575 2.73 -3.44 -21.34
CA LEU A 575 2.43 -3.71 -22.73
C LEU A 575 1.91 -2.47 -23.47
N LEU A 576 0.88 -1.82 -22.94
CA LEU A 576 0.24 -0.65 -23.54
C LEU A 576 1.08 0.62 -23.40
N TRP A 577 2.15 0.57 -22.59
CA TRP A 577 3.15 1.63 -22.54
C TRP A 577 4.07 1.59 -23.76
N PHE A 578 4.46 0.40 -24.23
CA PHE A 578 5.43 0.27 -25.31
C PHE A 578 4.83 -0.08 -26.68
N HIS A 579 3.62 -0.68 -26.71
CA HIS A 579 3.00 -1.20 -27.92
C HIS A 579 1.58 -0.63 -28.11
N HIS A 580 1.23 -0.33 -29.35
CA HIS A 580 -0.16 -0.07 -29.78
C HIS A 580 -0.73 -1.39 -30.34
N VAL A 581 -1.70 -1.99 -29.65
CA VAL A 581 -2.19 -3.35 -29.93
C VAL A 581 -3.70 -3.39 -30.17
N PRO A 582 -4.22 -4.36 -30.96
CA PRO A 582 -5.66 -4.59 -31.02
C PRO A 582 -6.24 -4.94 -29.65
N TYR A 583 -7.49 -4.56 -29.38
CA TYR A 583 -8.22 -4.96 -28.16
C TYR A 583 -8.28 -6.49 -27.97
N THR A 584 -8.21 -7.24 -29.08
CA THR A 584 -8.20 -8.71 -29.15
C THR A 584 -6.81 -9.33 -29.06
N HIS A 585 -5.73 -8.56 -28.85
CA HIS A 585 -4.41 -9.10 -28.55
C HIS A 585 -4.47 -9.95 -27.27
N VAL A 586 -3.82 -11.10 -27.28
CA VAL A 586 -3.87 -12.09 -26.19
C VAL A 586 -2.63 -11.95 -25.32
N LEU A 587 -2.87 -11.59 -24.05
CA LEU A 587 -1.88 -11.41 -23.00
C LEU A 587 -1.24 -12.75 -22.59
N LYS A 588 -0.16 -12.71 -21.79
CA LYS A 588 0.48 -13.92 -21.23
C LYS A 588 -0.45 -14.66 -20.25
N SER A 589 -1.39 -13.94 -19.64
CA SER A 589 -2.54 -14.51 -18.91
C SER A 589 -3.51 -15.33 -19.78
N GLY A 590 -3.41 -15.25 -21.12
CA GLY A 590 -4.37 -15.84 -22.04
C GLY A 590 -5.78 -15.24 -21.96
N LYS A 591 -5.94 -14.04 -21.38
CA LYS A 591 -7.10 -13.16 -21.59
C LYS A 591 -6.79 -12.23 -22.79
N THR A 592 -7.80 -11.66 -23.44
CA THR A 592 -7.55 -10.52 -24.35
C THR A 592 -7.28 -9.25 -23.56
N VAL A 593 -6.67 -8.23 -24.17
CA VAL A 593 -6.49 -6.90 -23.54
C VAL A 593 -7.83 -6.37 -23.02
N ILE A 594 -8.88 -6.37 -23.84
CA ILE A 594 -10.18 -5.82 -23.44
C ILE A 594 -10.89 -6.67 -22.37
N GLN A 595 -10.77 -8.01 -22.42
CA GLN A 595 -11.34 -8.85 -21.36
C GLN A 595 -10.56 -8.72 -20.04
N HIS A 596 -9.24 -8.51 -20.09
CA HIS A 596 -8.46 -8.18 -18.90
C HIS A 596 -8.89 -6.84 -18.28
N PHE A 597 -9.14 -5.80 -19.10
CA PHE A 597 -9.72 -4.54 -18.61
C PHE A 597 -11.01 -4.80 -17.83
N TYR A 598 -11.99 -5.46 -18.46
CA TYR A 598 -13.26 -5.74 -17.80
C TYR A 598 -13.08 -6.55 -16.51
N ASP A 599 -12.32 -7.64 -16.58
CA ASP A 599 -12.08 -8.49 -15.43
C ASP A 599 -11.40 -7.73 -14.28
N ALA A 600 -10.30 -7.02 -14.52
CA ALA A 600 -9.56 -6.30 -13.48
C ALA A 600 -10.43 -5.24 -12.77
N HIS A 601 -11.20 -4.45 -13.52
CA HIS A 601 -12.06 -3.42 -12.93
C HIS A 601 -13.25 -4.02 -12.14
N TYR A 602 -13.69 -5.25 -12.46
CA TYR A 602 -14.70 -5.98 -11.66
C TYR A 602 -14.08 -6.77 -10.49
N GLU A 603 -12.89 -7.35 -10.66
CA GLU A 603 -12.12 -8.05 -9.61
C GLU A 603 -11.78 -7.09 -8.45
N ALA A 604 -11.55 -5.81 -8.74
CA ALA A 604 -11.37 -4.75 -7.72
C ALA A 604 -12.69 -4.12 -7.20
N GLY A 605 -13.85 -4.62 -7.63
CA GLY A 605 -15.13 -4.51 -6.91
C GLY A 605 -15.71 -3.11 -6.66
N HIS A 606 -15.50 -2.58 -5.45
CA HIS A 606 -16.33 -1.53 -4.85
C HIS A 606 -16.17 -0.13 -5.48
N SER A 607 -15.10 0.10 -6.23
CA SER A 607 -14.77 1.34 -6.96
C SER A 607 -15.67 1.53 -8.21
N ILE A 608 -16.98 1.41 -8.07
CA ILE A 608 -17.94 1.44 -9.20
C ILE A 608 -17.91 2.79 -9.93
N VAL A 609 -17.67 3.89 -9.22
CA VAL A 609 -17.49 5.24 -9.80
C VAL A 609 -16.24 5.37 -10.69
N TRP A 610 -15.35 4.39 -10.66
CA TRP A 610 -14.18 4.25 -11.52
C TRP A 610 -14.40 3.19 -12.61
N ARG A 611 -14.76 1.98 -12.17
CA ARG A 611 -15.03 0.80 -13.02
C ARG A 611 -16.06 1.06 -14.09
N ASP A 612 -17.24 1.58 -13.74
CA ASP A 612 -18.35 1.68 -14.69
C ASP A 612 -18.07 2.71 -15.80
N PRO A 613 -17.58 3.94 -15.51
CA PRO A 613 -17.16 4.88 -16.56
C PRO A 613 -16.11 4.30 -17.52
N ILE A 614 -15.08 3.61 -17.00
CA ILE A 614 -13.99 3.06 -17.82
C ILE A 614 -14.46 1.87 -18.67
N ASN A 615 -15.15 0.91 -18.06
CA ASN A 615 -15.67 -0.26 -18.78
C ASN A 615 -16.68 0.14 -19.85
N ASN A 616 -17.61 1.06 -19.54
CA ASN A 616 -18.58 1.55 -20.51
C ASN A 616 -17.92 2.37 -21.62
N PHE A 617 -16.89 3.17 -21.33
CA PHE A 617 -16.11 3.90 -22.33
C PHE A 617 -15.47 2.94 -23.33
N TYR A 618 -14.66 1.98 -22.88
CA TYR A 618 -13.95 1.05 -23.78
C TYR A 618 -14.88 0.02 -24.45
N TRP A 619 -16.02 -0.32 -23.85
CA TRP A 619 -17.08 -1.09 -24.51
C TRP A 619 -17.74 -0.32 -25.66
N ASN A 620 -18.21 0.90 -25.41
CA ASN A 620 -18.78 1.78 -26.44
C ASN A 620 -17.76 2.08 -27.56
N LYS A 621 -16.47 2.12 -27.23
CA LYS A 621 -15.36 2.30 -28.19
C LYS A 621 -15.11 1.08 -29.08
N SER A 622 -14.92 -0.09 -28.48
CA SER A 622 -14.47 -1.30 -29.17
C SER A 622 -15.61 -2.11 -29.77
N GLY A 623 -16.82 -2.01 -29.22
CA GLY A 623 -17.96 -2.87 -29.54
C GLY A 623 -17.80 -4.33 -29.11
N ILE A 624 -16.74 -4.68 -28.36
CA ILE A 624 -16.46 -6.04 -27.90
C ILE A 624 -17.17 -6.25 -26.55
N PRO A 625 -18.15 -7.16 -26.43
CA PRO A 625 -18.82 -7.41 -25.16
C PRO A 625 -17.90 -8.13 -24.18
N ASP A 626 -18.10 -7.87 -22.89
CA ASP A 626 -17.57 -8.69 -21.78
C ASP A 626 -18.06 -10.14 -21.89
N GLU A 627 -17.13 -11.10 -21.83
CA GLU A 627 -17.43 -12.54 -21.89
C GLU A 627 -18.39 -13.00 -20.78
N ALA A 628 -18.36 -12.34 -19.61
CA ALA A 628 -19.28 -12.60 -18.50
C ALA A 628 -20.59 -11.78 -18.57
N GLY A 629 -20.72 -10.87 -19.53
CA GLY A 629 -21.93 -10.07 -19.76
C GLY A 629 -22.32 -9.11 -18.62
N ARG A 630 -21.34 -8.59 -17.86
CA ARG A 630 -21.55 -7.65 -16.73
C ARG A 630 -21.59 -6.20 -17.19
N VAL A 631 -20.73 -5.81 -18.15
CA VAL A 631 -20.62 -4.43 -18.62
C VAL A 631 -21.94 -3.98 -19.25
N GLY A 632 -22.46 -2.82 -18.82
CA GLY A 632 -23.76 -2.30 -19.24
C GLY A 632 -24.98 -3.10 -18.73
N ASN A 633 -24.80 -4.10 -17.85
CA ASN A 633 -25.86 -5.01 -17.41
C ASN A 633 -25.94 -5.05 -15.87
N TYR A 634 -26.88 -4.31 -15.30
CA TYR A 634 -26.93 -4.03 -13.87
C TYR A 634 -28.26 -4.51 -13.25
N THR A 635 -28.36 -5.81 -12.96
CA THR A 635 -29.63 -6.52 -12.65
C THR A 635 -30.48 -5.94 -11.51
N TYR A 636 -29.89 -5.20 -10.57
CA TYR A 636 -30.58 -4.64 -9.39
C TYR A 636 -30.51 -3.10 -9.31
N ARG A 637 -30.02 -2.47 -10.39
CA ARG A 637 -29.87 -1.01 -10.48
C ARG A 637 -31.22 -0.36 -10.75
N ILE A 638 -31.54 0.65 -9.95
CA ILE A 638 -32.56 1.64 -10.28
C ILE A 638 -31.81 2.87 -10.80
N GLU A 639 -32.11 3.30 -12.03
CA GLU A 639 -31.59 4.55 -12.58
C GLU A 639 -32.39 5.73 -12.03
N ALA A 640 -31.71 6.81 -11.67
CA ALA A 640 -32.34 7.88 -10.90
C ALA A 640 -33.30 8.74 -11.75
N GLU A 641 -33.03 8.89 -13.06
CA GLU A 641 -33.93 9.56 -14.00
C GLU A 641 -35.22 8.78 -14.32
N ASP A 642 -35.25 7.47 -14.02
CA ASP A 642 -36.42 6.61 -14.20
C ASP A 642 -37.28 6.51 -12.92
N MET A 643 -36.85 7.15 -11.83
CA MET A 643 -37.64 7.27 -10.59
C MET A 643 -38.81 8.25 -10.76
N THR A 644 -39.83 8.12 -9.91
CA THR A 644 -40.87 9.16 -9.74
C THR A 644 -40.27 10.34 -8.98
N LEU A 645 -40.23 11.51 -9.65
CA LEU A 645 -39.58 12.72 -9.17
C LEU A 645 -40.59 13.75 -8.65
N GLU A 646 -40.41 14.20 -7.41
CA GLU A 646 -41.09 15.36 -6.83
C GLU A 646 -40.04 16.41 -6.43
N GLY A 647 -40.10 17.60 -7.06
CA GLY A 647 -39.11 18.67 -6.88
C GLY A 647 -37.86 18.53 -7.75
N TYR A 648 -37.48 17.31 -8.15
CA TYR A 648 -36.38 17.00 -9.06
C TYR A 648 -36.73 17.10 -10.57
N GLU A 649 -35.76 17.47 -11.41
CA GLU A 649 -35.77 17.44 -12.89
C GLU A 649 -34.56 16.67 -13.45
N ILE A 650 -34.57 16.24 -14.72
CA ILE A 650 -33.45 15.49 -15.33
C ILE A 650 -32.45 16.46 -15.97
N ALA A 651 -31.15 16.29 -15.71
CA ALA A 651 -30.09 17.08 -16.33
C ALA A 651 -28.84 16.24 -16.71
N ILE A 652 -28.00 16.80 -17.60
CA ILE A 652 -26.88 16.13 -18.29
C ILE A 652 -25.57 16.30 -17.52
N VAL A 653 -24.75 15.26 -17.42
CA VAL A 653 -23.43 15.27 -16.75
C VAL A 653 -22.33 15.47 -17.80
N ASP A 654 -21.22 16.15 -17.47
CA ASP A 654 -20.04 16.25 -18.35
C ASP A 654 -18.75 16.04 -17.51
N PRO A 655 -17.84 15.12 -17.87
CA PRO A 655 -17.92 14.17 -18.99
C PRO A 655 -19.12 13.23 -18.84
N LEU A 656 -19.80 12.95 -19.96
CA LEU A 656 -21.00 12.10 -20.03
C LEU A 656 -20.81 10.76 -19.29
N GLU A 657 -19.63 10.16 -19.43
CA GLU A 657 -19.22 8.89 -18.83
C GLU A 657 -19.27 8.86 -17.29
N ALA A 658 -19.29 10.02 -16.61
CA ALA A 658 -19.33 10.11 -15.14
C ALA A 658 -20.68 9.67 -14.52
N ALA A 659 -21.71 9.40 -15.32
CA ALA A 659 -22.97 8.83 -14.85
C ALA A 659 -23.55 7.80 -15.83
N SER A 660 -24.30 6.83 -15.30
CA SER A 660 -25.13 5.94 -16.12
C SER A 660 -26.20 6.76 -16.86
N GLY A 661 -26.63 6.29 -18.04
CA GLY A 661 -27.60 7.03 -18.87
C GLY A 661 -27.13 8.41 -19.37
N TYR A 662 -25.91 8.85 -19.00
CA TYR A 662 -25.33 10.18 -19.19
C TYR A 662 -26.09 11.32 -18.47
N LYS A 663 -26.81 11.02 -17.38
CA LYS A 663 -27.73 11.94 -16.67
C LYS A 663 -27.65 11.79 -15.14
N ALA A 664 -28.27 12.74 -14.44
CA ALA A 664 -28.77 12.57 -13.07
C ALA A 664 -29.83 13.64 -12.74
N ILE A 665 -30.43 13.63 -11.53
CA ILE A 665 -31.69 14.35 -11.22
C ILE A 665 -31.58 15.49 -10.18
N ALA A 666 -31.97 16.72 -10.56
CA ALA A 666 -31.72 17.95 -9.79
C ALA A 666 -32.95 18.69 -9.25
N ALA A 667 -32.89 19.08 -7.98
CA ALA A 667 -33.97 19.81 -7.33
C ALA A 667 -34.07 21.24 -7.83
N THR A 668 -35.30 21.67 -8.06
CA THR A 668 -35.65 22.98 -8.63
C THR A 668 -35.74 24.11 -7.58
N SER A 669 -35.25 23.89 -6.34
CA SER A 669 -35.37 24.83 -5.22
C SER A 669 -34.27 24.67 -4.16
N ASN A 670 -33.56 25.76 -3.84
CA ASN A 670 -32.58 25.84 -2.76
C ASN A 670 -33.18 25.89 -1.33
N THR A 671 -34.51 25.80 -1.18
CA THR A 671 -35.19 26.01 0.11
C THR A 671 -36.27 24.97 0.42
N THR A 672 -36.40 23.94 -0.41
CA THR A 672 -37.48 22.95 -0.31
C THR A 672 -36.90 21.57 -0.55
N ALA A 673 -37.11 20.65 0.39
CA ALA A 673 -36.70 19.26 0.20
C ALA A 673 -37.40 18.64 -1.02
N SER A 674 -36.66 17.84 -1.78
CA SER A 674 -37.16 17.12 -2.96
C SER A 674 -37.10 15.62 -2.72
N THR A 675 -37.97 14.85 -3.40
CA THR A 675 -38.10 13.39 -3.22
C THR A 675 -37.99 12.63 -4.55
N ALA A 676 -37.14 11.60 -4.60
CA ALA A 676 -37.09 10.62 -5.67
C ALA A 676 -37.56 9.26 -5.14
N SER A 677 -38.46 8.58 -5.85
CA SER A 677 -39.07 7.32 -5.37
C SER A 677 -39.29 6.28 -6.47
N ALA A 678 -39.10 5.01 -6.15
CA ALA A 678 -39.27 3.90 -7.07
C ALA A 678 -39.84 2.66 -6.37
N VAL A 679 -40.60 1.84 -7.08
CA VAL A 679 -41.04 0.52 -6.60
C VAL A 679 -39.97 -0.50 -6.97
N ILE A 680 -39.50 -1.26 -6.00
CA ILE A 680 -38.51 -2.32 -6.19
C ILE A 680 -39.21 -3.55 -6.77
N ASP A 681 -38.80 -3.96 -7.97
CA ASP A 681 -39.41 -5.06 -8.75
C ASP A 681 -38.54 -6.33 -8.81
N PHE A 682 -37.33 -6.31 -8.24
CA PHE A 682 -36.46 -7.48 -8.09
C PHE A 682 -36.79 -8.36 -6.87
N GLU A 683 -36.00 -9.42 -6.65
CA GLU A 683 -36.27 -10.44 -5.62
C GLU A 683 -36.29 -9.89 -4.17
N SER A 684 -37.01 -10.57 -3.28
CA SER A 684 -37.02 -10.24 -1.84
C SER A 684 -35.77 -10.82 -1.15
N GLY A 685 -35.06 -10.01 -0.36
CA GLY A 685 -33.77 -10.39 0.21
C GLY A 685 -33.23 -9.45 1.28
N THR A 686 -31.92 -9.55 1.52
CA THR A 686 -31.15 -8.61 2.35
C THR A 686 -29.96 -8.14 1.53
N TYR A 687 -29.78 -6.82 1.45
CA TYR A 687 -28.89 -6.16 0.49
C TYR A 687 -28.05 -5.08 1.18
N THR A 688 -27.03 -4.59 0.48
CA THR A 688 -26.41 -3.30 0.79
C THR A 688 -27.08 -2.25 -0.08
N LEU A 689 -27.71 -1.25 0.53
CA LEU A 689 -28.13 -0.03 -0.18
C LEU A 689 -26.88 0.84 -0.34
N ALA A 690 -26.26 0.82 -1.50
CA ALA A 690 -25.44 1.94 -1.91
C ALA A 690 -26.34 3.10 -2.37
N VAL A 691 -25.84 4.32 -2.23
CA VAL A 691 -26.36 5.52 -2.89
C VAL A 691 -25.14 6.28 -3.38
N ASN A 692 -25.06 6.56 -4.69
CA ASN A 692 -24.16 7.59 -5.15
C ASN A 692 -24.87 8.95 -5.02
N TYR A 693 -24.10 10.00 -4.85
CA TYR A 693 -24.58 11.37 -4.94
C TYR A 693 -23.48 12.22 -5.55
N PHE A 694 -23.76 13.50 -5.79
CA PHE A 694 -22.72 14.46 -6.09
C PHE A 694 -22.69 15.49 -4.97
N ASP A 695 -21.49 15.91 -4.61
CA ASP A 695 -21.21 16.85 -3.53
C ASP A 695 -20.51 18.07 -4.13
N LEU A 696 -21.19 19.22 -4.18
CA LEU A 696 -20.65 20.45 -4.78
C LEU A 696 -20.18 21.42 -3.70
N ILE A 697 -19.01 22.02 -3.95
CA ILE A 697 -18.39 22.96 -3.01
C ILE A 697 -19.31 24.13 -2.63
N ARG A 698 -19.26 24.54 -1.36
CA ARG A 698 -19.99 25.68 -0.75
C ARG A 698 -21.49 25.43 -0.45
N GLY A 699 -21.96 24.18 -0.49
CA GLY A 699 -23.27 23.74 0.00
C GLY A 699 -23.13 22.54 0.92
N LYS A 700 -24.14 22.28 1.77
CA LYS A 700 -24.21 21.08 2.63
C LYS A 700 -25.59 20.45 2.62
N CYS A 701 -25.94 19.85 1.48
CA CYS A 701 -27.17 19.09 1.32
C CYS A 701 -27.26 17.93 2.32
N SER A 702 -28.38 17.80 3.03
CA SER A 702 -28.66 16.63 3.89
C SER A 702 -29.60 15.65 3.18
N TYR A 703 -29.33 14.36 3.31
CA TYR A 703 -29.97 13.28 2.57
C TYR A 703 -30.50 12.19 3.50
N VAL A 704 -31.69 11.66 3.21
CA VAL A 704 -32.29 10.53 3.95
C VAL A 704 -32.84 9.48 2.99
N ALA A 705 -32.44 8.23 3.18
CA ALA A 705 -32.95 7.08 2.43
C ALA A 705 -33.93 6.26 3.26
N TYR A 706 -35.02 5.80 2.62
CA TYR A 706 -36.11 5.04 3.23
C TYR A 706 -36.44 3.80 2.40
N ILE A 707 -36.87 2.74 3.10
CA ILE A 707 -37.64 1.63 2.52
C ILE A 707 -39.06 1.69 3.06
N ASN A 708 -40.01 1.94 2.17
CA ASN A 708 -41.37 2.39 2.47
C ASN A 708 -41.36 3.68 3.32
N ASP A 709 -41.51 3.56 4.65
CA ASP A 709 -41.45 4.66 5.62
C ASP A 709 -40.42 4.43 6.74
N GLU A 710 -39.67 3.32 6.70
CA GLU A 710 -38.56 3.07 7.63
C GLU A 710 -37.28 3.73 7.10
N VAL A 711 -36.58 4.49 7.95
CA VAL A 711 -35.28 5.09 7.61
C VAL A 711 -34.21 4.00 7.53
N VAL A 712 -33.52 3.94 6.40
CA VAL A 712 -32.33 3.09 6.20
C VAL A 712 -31.06 3.82 6.64
N GLY A 713 -30.97 5.12 6.35
CA GLY A 713 -29.81 5.93 6.70
C GLY A 713 -30.01 7.41 6.39
N GLN A 714 -29.19 8.24 7.03
CA GLN A 714 -29.08 9.67 6.81
C GLN A 714 -27.60 10.04 6.70
N TRP A 715 -27.28 10.98 5.83
CA TRP A 715 -25.93 11.53 5.64
C TRP A 715 -26.02 12.94 5.07
N ASP A 716 -24.91 13.66 5.13
CA ASP A 716 -24.78 15.00 4.58
C ASP A 716 -23.73 14.99 3.44
N GLY A 717 -23.84 15.95 2.53
CA GLY A 717 -22.77 16.38 1.65
C GLY A 717 -21.85 17.30 2.45
N ASP A 718 -20.66 16.81 2.76
CA ASP A 718 -19.65 17.41 3.63
C ASP A 718 -18.25 16.89 3.27
N GLY A 719 -18.05 16.50 2.00
CA GLY A 719 -16.79 15.99 1.48
C GLY A 719 -15.62 16.97 1.69
N GLU A 720 -15.86 18.28 1.68
CA GLU A 720 -14.79 19.26 1.92
C GLU A 720 -14.32 19.30 3.39
N ASP A 721 -15.18 18.90 4.34
CA ASP A 721 -14.78 18.71 5.75
C ASP A 721 -14.03 17.38 5.96
N LYS A 722 -14.43 16.33 5.23
CA LYS A 722 -13.95 14.94 5.46
C LYS A 722 -12.68 14.58 4.69
N LEU A 723 -12.60 14.98 3.43
CA LEU A 723 -11.49 14.64 2.54
C LEU A 723 -10.29 15.60 2.73
N GLY A 724 -10.52 16.78 3.32
CA GLY A 724 -9.47 17.77 3.62
C GLY A 724 -8.98 18.55 2.40
N HIS A 725 -9.63 18.37 1.25
CA HIS A 725 -9.43 19.12 0.01
C HIS A 725 -10.78 19.47 -0.64
N TRP A 726 -10.78 20.09 -1.83
CA TRP A 726 -11.96 20.70 -2.42
C TRP A 726 -12.64 19.81 -3.48
N PRO A 727 -13.89 19.37 -3.29
CA PRO A 727 -14.69 18.82 -4.38
C PRO A 727 -15.02 19.90 -5.42
N SER A 728 -15.46 19.48 -6.61
CA SER A 728 -15.71 20.37 -7.75
C SER A 728 -16.85 21.38 -7.49
N GLU A 729 -16.81 22.54 -8.17
CA GLU A 729 -17.98 23.42 -8.31
C GLU A 729 -18.85 23.04 -9.53
N PHE A 730 -18.44 22.02 -10.29
CA PHE A 730 -19.19 21.45 -11.41
C PHE A 730 -19.69 20.06 -11.09
N LEU A 731 -20.76 19.67 -11.79
CA LEU A 731 -21.25 18.31 -11.71
C LEU A 731 -20.57 17.41 -12.73
N ASP A 732 -19.53 16.75 -12.26
CA ASP A 732 -18.55 15.99 -13.00
C ASP A 732 -18.16 14.73 -12.21
N ALA A 733 -17.15 13.99 -12.66
CA ALA A 733 -16.67 12.81 -11.93
C ALA A 733 -16.02 13.15 -10.57
N HIS A 734 -15.56 14.39 -10.35
CA HIS A 734 -14.81 14.80 -9.15
C HIS A 734 -15.71 15.16 -7.98
N SER A 735 -16.94 15.59 -8.24
CA SER A 735 -17.98 15.71 -7.21
C SER A 735 -18.71 14.40 -6.92
N ALA A 736 -18.45 13.31 -7.66
CA ALA A 736 -19.16 12.04 -7.49
C ALA A 736 -18.75 11.28 -6.22
N MET A 737 -19.68 11.12 -5.29
CA MET A 737 -19.51 10.45 -4.00
C MET A 737 -20.42 9.22 -3.85
N ARG A 738 -20.16 8.43 -2.80
CA ARG A 738 -20.93 7.23 -2.45
C ARG A 738 -21.03 7.03 -0.94
N ILE A 739 -22.22 6.60 -0.49
CA ILE A 739 -22.43 6.00 0.83
C ILE A 739 -23.02 4.59 0.70
N ASN A 740 -22.78 3.73 1.69
CA ASN A 740 -23.26 2.34 1.73
C ASN A 740 -23.93 2.03 3.07
N PHE A 741 -25.11 1.41 3.03
CA PHE A 741 -25.86 0.91 4.18
C PHE A 741 -26.03 -0.61 4.07
N PRO A 742 -25.27 -1.43 4.83
CA PRO A 742 -25.37 -2.89 4.77
C PRO A 742 -26.58 -3.44 5.55
N GLY A 743 -27.06 -4.63 5.17
CA GLY A 743 -28.08 -5.37 5.93
C GLY A 743 -29.53 -4.91 5.72
N VAL A 744 -29.80 -4.13 4.67
CA VAL A 744 -31.11 -3.57 4.33
C VAL A 744 -32.03 -4.66 3.83
N LYS A 745 -33.16 -4.85 4.52
CA LYS A 745 -34.17 -5.86 4.16
C LYS A 745 -35.13 -5.27 3.14
N VAL A 746 -35.30 -5.98 2.03
CA VAL A 746 -36.11 -5.55 0.90
C VAL A 746 -37.07 -6.66 0.52
N GLN A 747 -38.31 -6.30 0.21
CA GLN A 747 -39.30 -7.18 -0.38
C GLN A 747 -39.73 -6.62 -1.74
N ASN A 748 -40.00 -7.53 -2.69
CA ASN A 748 -40.63 -7.18 -3.96
C ASN A 748 -41.90 -6.34 -3.72
N GLY A 749 -42.02 -5.20 -4.40
CA GLY A 749 -43.09 -4.22 -4.20
C GLY A 749 -42.88 -3.21 -3.07
N ASN A 750 -41.73 -3.21 -2.37
CA ASN A 750 -41.35 -2.11 -1.49
C ASN A 750 -41.01 -0.84 -2.27
N MET A 751 -41.22 0.32 -1.66
CA MET A 751 -40.83 1.62 -2.22
C MET A 751 -39.45 2.03 -1.70
N LEU A 752 -38.46 2.20 -2.58
CA LEU A 752 -37.29 3.02 -2.29
C LEU A 752 -37.70 4.49 -2.37
N LYS A 753 -37.31 5.30 -1.38
CA LYS A 753 -37.54 6.74 -1.34
C LYS A 753 -36.29 7.44 -0.82
N ILE A 754 -35.75 8.39 -1.56
CA ILE A 754 -34.62 9.22 -1.15
C ILE A 754 -35.06 10.68 -1.15
N VAL A 755 -34.77 11.38 -0.06
CA VAL A 755 -35.13 12.79 0.17
C VAL A 755 -33.85 13.60 0.34
N GLY A 756 -33.69 14.67 -0.43
CA GLY A 756 -32.57 15.62 -0.29
C GLY A 756 -33.07 17.00 0.14
N SER A 757 -32.37 17.63 1.08
CA SER A 757 -32.70 18.93 1.68
C SER A 757 -31.50 19.89 1.59
N PRO A 758 -31.58 21.01 0.86
CA PRO A 758 -30.46 21.92 0.61
C PRO A 758 -30.19 22.90 1.76
N ASP A 759 -28.94 23.39 1.84
CA ASP A 759 -28.55 24.50 2.71
C ASP A 759 -27.67 25.54 1.96
N GLY A 760 -28.24 26.73 1.71
CA GLY A 760 -27.48 27.92 1.30
C GLY A 760 -27.59 28.33 -0.19
N PRO A 761 -26.58 29.05 -0.72
CA PRO A 761 -26.53 29.52 -2.11
C PRO A 761 -26.17 28.40 -3.10
N GLU A 762 -25.94 27.19 -2.61
CA GLU A 762 -26.01 25.96 -3.40
C GLU A 762 -27.35 25.94 -4.17
N ALA A 763 -27.30 26.21 -5.48
CA ALA A 763 -28.39 25.87 -6.37
C ALA A 763 -28.55 24.36 -6.28
N ALA A 764 -29.61 23.91 -5.61
CA ALA A 764 -29.69 22.59 -5.00
C ALA A 764 -29.07 21.53 -5.94
N SER A 765 -27.90 21.04 -5.55
CA SER A 765 -26.97 20.38 -6.47
C SER A 765 -27.02 18.86 -6.40
N THR A 766 -27.97 18.38 -5.59
CA THR A 766 -28.87 17.29 -5.97
C THR A 766 -28.72 16.94 -7.44
N ARG A 767 -28.09 15.80 -7.68
CA ARG A 767 -28.13 15.00 -8.90
C ARG A 767 -28.22 13.58 -8.38
N LEU A 768 -29.28 13.34 -7.61
CA LEU A 768 -29.45 12.15 -6.76
C LEU A 768 -29.18 10.91 -7.61
N SER A 769 -28.25 10.06 -7.18
CA SER A 769 -27.75 8.96 -8.00
C SER A 769 -27.98 7.65 -7.26
N GLY A 770 -29.25 7.29 -7.13
CA GLY A 770 -29.81 6.18 -6.32
C GLY A 770 -29.43 4.77 -6.75
N TYR A 771 -28.14 4.52 -7.00
CA TYR A 771 -27.58 3.23 -7.37
C TYR A 771 -27.63 2.24 -6.21
N LEU A 772 -28.74 1.51 -6.10
CA LEU A 772 -28.83 0.22 -5.41
C LEU A 772 -27.80 -0.76 -5.98
N SER A 773 -26.53 -0.66 -5.54
CA SER A 773 -25.50 -1.62 -5.89
C SER A 773 -25.60 -2.84 -4.99
N SER A 774 -26.59 -3.69 -5.24
CA SER A 774 -26.35 -5.11 -5.01
C SER A 774 -25.64 -5.71 -6.22
N GLU A 775 -24.33 -5.43 -6.29
CA GLU A 775 -23.40 -6.55 -6.46
C GLU A 775 -23.39 -7.38 -5.17
N THR A 776 -24.55 -7.98 -4.88
CA THR A 776 -24.52 -9.41 -4.66
C THR A 776 -23.83 -10.00 -5.89
N ILE A 777 -22.56 -10.39 -5.70
CA ILE A 777 -22.26 -11.81 -5.90
C ILE A 777 -23.49 -12.53 -5.33
N ARG A 778 -24.29 -13.19 -6.18
CA ARG A 778 -25.33 -14.08 -5.71
C ARG A 778 -24.57 -15.14 -4.93
N SER A 779 -24.39 -14.95 -3.62
CA SER A 779 -23.26 -15.55 -2.92
C SER A 779 -23.32 -17.04 -3.19
N ALA A 780 -22.20 -17.61 -3.66
CA ALA A 780 -22.19 -18.88 -4.39
C ALA A 780 -22.39 -20.08 -3.45
N SER A 781 -23.35 -19.96 -2.54
CA SER A 781 -23.06 -19.58 -1.15
C SER A 781 -21.56 -19.47 -0.86
N MET A 782 -21.02 -18.24 -0.76
CA MET A 782 -19.75 -18.06 -0.06
C MET A 782 -20.05 -18.35 1.42
N LEU A 783 -19.86 -19.62 1.76
CA LEU A 783 -20.14 -20.16 3.08
C LEU A 783 -19.10 -19.57 4.05
N PRO A 784 -19.48 -19.28 5.31
CA PRO A 784 -18.56 -18.63 6.23
C PRO A 784 -17.31 -19.48 6.47
N THR A 785 -16.15 -18.90 6.18
CA THR A 785 -14.84 -19.42 6.57
C THR A 785 -14.79 -19.61 8.09
N PRO A 786 -14.25 -20.73 8.61
CA PRO A 786 -14.06 -20.93 10.05
C PRO A 786 -13.20 -19.83 10.69
N ASP A 787 -13.61 -19.38 11.87
CA ASP A 787 -12.77 -18.52 12.70
C ASP A 787 -11.55 -19.31 13.21
N THR A 788 -10.36 -18.77 12.89
CA THR A 788 -9.02 -19.30 13.21
C THR A 788 -8.21 -18.35 14.10
N SER A 789 -8.84 -17.32 14.69
CA SER A 789 -8.21 -16.34 15.60
C SER A 789 -7.55 -16.93 16.86
N HIS A 790 -7.80 -18.20 17.18
CA HIS A 790 -7.16 -18.93 18.28
C HIS A 790 -5.90 -19.71 17.86
N VAL A 791 -5.47 -19.63 16.60
CA VAL A 791 -4.37 -20.44 16.05
C VAL A 791 -3.02 -19.73 16.25
N PRO A 792 -2.00 -20.40 16.85
CA PRO A 792 -0.66 -19.84 17.02
C PRO A 792 0.15 -19.90 15.71
N TYR A 793 0.02 -18.88 14.86
CA TYR A 793 0.63 -18.84 13.53
C TYR A 793 2.16 -18.79 13.52
N GLU A 794 2.81 -18.49 14.65
CA GLU A 794 4.26 -18.61 14.78
C GLU A 794 4.77 -20.05 14.61
N ARG A 795 3.89 -21.06 14.76
CA ARG A 795 4.22 -22.50 14.71
C ARG A 795 3.18 -23.39 14.01
N VAL A 796 2.17 -22.80 13.38
CA VAL A 796 1.07 -23.48 12.66
C VAL A 796 0.77 -22.69 11.39
N TYR A 797 0.52 -23.38 10.27
CA TYR A 797 0.28 -22.72 8.98
C TYR A 797 -1.00 -21.86 8.98
N GLU A 798 -0.86 -20.60 8.59
CA GLU A 798 -1.95 -19.63 8.43
C GLU A 798 -2.76 -19.91 7.15
N PRO A 799 -4.10 -19.71 7.13
CA PRO A 799 -4.90 -19.76 5.91
C PRO A 799 -4.45 -18.78 4.82
N ALA A 800 -3.73 -19.29 3.81
CA ALA A 800 -3.26 -18.56 2.64
C ALA A 800 -4.12 -18.84 1.38
N GLU A 801 -3.68 -18.33 0.22
CA GLU A 801 -4.37 -18.50 -1.08
C GLU A 801 -4.71 -19.97 -1.39
N ASP A 802 -3.81 -20.88 -1.06
CA ASP A 802 -3.97 -22.33 -1.21
C ASP A 802 -5.21 -22.89 -0.49
N SER A 803 -5.46 -22.38 0.71
CA SER A 803 -6.51 -22.77 1.64
C SER A 803 -7.85 -22.18 1.19
N TYR A 804 -7.87 -20.91 0.77
CA TYR A 804 -9.07 -20.28 0.19
C TYR A 804 -9.45 -20.94 -1.15
N LEU A 805 -8.48 -21.26 -2.00
CA LEU A 805 -8.71 -21.98 -3.26
C LEU A 805 -9.33 -23.37 -3.01
N LEU A 806 -8.97 -24.05 -1.92
CA LEU A 806 -9.62 -25.29 -1.49
C LEU A 806 -11.08 -25.08 -1.03
N LEU A 807 -11.37 -24.02 -0.26
CA LEU A 807 -12.74 -23.65 0.14
C LEU A 807 -13.64 -23.34 -1.07
N ASP A 808 -13.16 -22.49 -1.99
CA ASP A 808 -13.88 -22.10 -3.20
C ASP A 808 -14.10 -23.29 -4.14
N THR A 809 -13.09 -24.14 -4.30
CA THR A 809 -13.19 -25.35 -5.14
C THR A 809 -14.19 -26.36 -4.57
N LEU A 810 -14.19 -26.60 -3.26
CA LEU A 810 -15.13 -27.54 -2.62
C LEU A 810 -16.57 -27.01 -2.63
N SER A 811 -16.77 -25.70 -2.55
CA SER A 811 -18.10 -25.06 -2.60
C SER A 811 -18.61 -24.78 -4.02
N ALA A 812 -17.76 -24.89 -5.05
CA ALA A 812 -18.14 -24.69 -6.44
C ALA A 812 -19.36 -25.54 -6.85
N PRO A 813 -20.31 -25.02 -7.66
CA PRO A 813 -21.53 -25.75 -8.05
C PRO A 813 -21.30 -27.10 -8.75
N ALA A 814 -20.17 -27.26 -9.44
CA ALA A 814 -19.81 -28.54 -10.08
C ALA A 814 -19.33 -29.60 -9.07
N GLU A 815 -18.64 -29.17 -8.02
CA GLU A 815 -18.06 -30.05 -7.01
C GLU A 815 -19.08 -30.44 -5.95
N THR A 816 -19.88 -29.47 -5.47
CA THR A 816 -21.04 -29.76 -4.60
C THR A 816 -22.06 -30.67 -5.29
N ALA A 817 -22.28 -30.54 -6.60
CA ALA A 817 -23.10 -31.48 -7.37
C ALA A 817 -22.49 -32.89 -7.44
N PHE A 818 -21.18 -33.00 -7.71
CA PHE A 818 -20.47 -34.30 -7.73
C PHE A 818 -20.49 -34.99 -6.36
N LEU A 819 -20.21 -34.25 -5.29
CA LEU A 819 -20.23 -34.76 -3.92
C LEU A 819 -21.66 -35.15 -3.49
N THR A 820 -22.66 -34.36 -3.87
CA THR A 820 -24.08 -34.67 -3.57
C THR A 820 -24.59 -35.90 -4.33
N ASP A 821 -24.30 -36.06 -5.63
CA ASP A 821 -24.66 -37.27 -6.39
C ASP A 821 -23.99 -38.52 -5.78
N ARG A 822 -22.70 -38.42 -5.45
CA ARG A 822 -21.88 -39.56 -5.03
C ARG A 822 -22.06 -39.94 -3.56
N PHE A 823 -22.51 -39.02 -2.70
CA PHE A 823 -22.59 -39.21 -1.25
C PHE A 823 -23.93 -38.83 -0.59
N GLY A 824 -24.75 -37.96 -1.17
CA GLY A 824 -25.94 -37.38 -0.53
C GLY A 824 -27.15 -38.31 -0.33
N SER A 825 -27.08 -39.56 -0.79
CA SER A 825 -28.19 -40.52 -0.66
C SER A 825 -28.47 -40.89 0.82
N PRO A 826 -29.70 -40.66 1.35
CA PRO A 826 -30.05 -41.00 2.73
C PRO A 826 -30.01 -42.50 3.08
N SER A 827 -29.85 -43.37 2.10
CA SER A 827 -29.69 -44.83 2.26
C SER A 827 -28.23 -45.31 2.16
N ALA A 828 -27.28 -44.43 1.87
CA ALA A 828 -25.86 -44.77 1.80
C ALA A 828 -25.18 -44.69 3.17
N THR A 829 -24.04 -45.37 3.32
CA THR A 829 -23.14 -45.17 4.46
C THR A 829 -22.64 -43.71 4.47
N PRO A 830 -22.64 -43.01 5.62
CA PRO A 830 -22.00 -41.71 5.78
C PRO A 830 -20.55 -41.71 5.26
N PRO A 831 -20.15 -40.75 4.40
CA PRO A 831 -18.77 -40.69 3.94
C PRO A 831 -17.82 -40.30 5.07
N LEU A 832 -16.63 -40.89 5.06
CA LEU A 832 -15.49 -40.39 5.83
C LEU A 832 -14.69 -39.39 5.00
N VAL A 833 -14.67 -38.13 5.44
CA VAL A 833 -13.85 -37.06 4.88
C VAL A 833 -12.62 -36.86 5.78
N VAL A 834 -11.43 -36.87 5.19
CA VAL A 834 -10.16 -36.68 5.90
C VAL A 834 -9.34 -35.60 5.21
N GLU A 835 -8.94 -34.57 5.96
CA GLU A 835 -7.87 -33.66 5.54
C GLU A 835 -6.52 -34.17 6.08
N VAL A 836 -5.48 -34.04 5.24
CA VAL A 836 -4.08 -34.36 5.57
C VAL A 836 -3.27 -33.06 5.39
N GLY A 837 -2.46 -32.72 6.39
CA GLY A 837 -1.80 -31.41 6.48
C GLY A 837 -2.77 -30.30 6.89
N THR A 838 -3.50 -30.50 8.00
CA THR A 838 -4.63 -29.62 8.37
C THR A 838 -4.20 -28.22 8.81
N GLY A 839 -2.99 -28.03 9.34
CA GLY A 839 -2.51 -26.71 9.78
C GLY A 839 -3.45 -26.04 10.80
N SER A 840 -3.98 -24.87 10.43
CA SER A 840 -5.00 -24.14 11.19
C SER A 840 -6.37 -24.85 11.29
N GLY A 841 -6.62 -25.85 10.43
CA GLY A 841 -7.88 -26.60 10.34
C GLY A 841 -8.99 -25.89 9.57
N VAL A 842 -8.66 -24.86 8.78
CA VAL A 842 -9.66 -24.04 8.07
C VAL A 842 -10.46 -24.83 7.03
N VAL A 843 -9.83 -25.76 6.29
CA VAL A 843 -10.52 -26.50 5.21
C VAL A 843 -11.40 -27.62 5.77
N ILE A 844 -10.90 -28.48 6.65
CA ILE A 844 -11.75 -29.49 7.31
C ILE A 844 -12.78 -28.85 8.24
N GLY A 845 -12.49 -27.68 8.84
CA GLY A 845 -13.45 -26.87 9.59
C GLY A 845 -14.61 -26.38 8.72
N PHE A 846 -14.32 -25.89 7.51
CA PHE A 846 -15.32 -25.47 6.53
C PHE A 846 -16.19 -26.66 6.09
N VAL A 847 -15.57 -27.80 5.76
CA VAL A 847 -16.28 -29.02 5.39
C VAL A 847 -17.16 -29.53 6.55
N ALA A 848 -16.64 -29.50 7.77
CA ALA A 848 -17.37 -29.91 8.98
C ALA A 848 -18.50 -28.93 9.34
N ALA A 849 -18.38 -27.65 8.99
CA ALA A 849 -19.45 -26.65 9.16
C ALA A 849 -20.54 -26.75 8.09
N GLN A 850 -20.20 -27.16 6.85
CA GLN A 850 -21.08 -26.97 5.68
C GLN A 850 -21.50 -28.26 4.96
N SER A 851 -21.33 -29.43 5.59
CA SER A 851 -21.60 -30.74 4.98
C SER A 851 -22.96 -30.86 4.28
N GLN A 852 -24.03 -30.29 4.84
CA GLN A 852 -25.37 -30.29 4.23
C GLN A 852 -25.43 -29.53 2.90
N THR A 853 -24.58 -28.52 2.70
CA THR A 853 -24.46 -27.78 1.44
C THR A 853 -23.53 -28.51 0.47
N LEU A 854 -22.40 -29.03 0.96
CA LEU A 854 -21.38 -29.66 0.10
C LEU A 854 -21.76 -31.06 -0.39
N PHE A 855 -22.44 -31.86 0.45
CA PHE A 855 -22.79 -33.26 0.16
C PHE A 855 -24.30 -33.49 0.04
N GLY A 856 -25.13 -32.46 0.18
CA GLY A 856 -26.59 -32.60 0.27
C GLY A 856 -27.08 -33.34 1.53
N THR A 857 -26.19 -33.66 2.48
CA THR A 857 -26.52 -34.37 3.72
C THR A 857 -25.61 -33.96 4.87
N ARG A 858 -26.16 -33.91 6.09
CA ARG A 858 -25.40 -33.75 7.34
C ARG A 858 -24.66 -35.02 7.78
N ALA A 859 -25.10 -36.17 7.28
CA ALA A 859 -24.63 -37.48 7.70
C ALA A 859 -23.25 -37.78 7.11
N VAL A 860 -22.24 -37.08 7.62
CA VAL A 860 -20.85 -37.04 7.20
C VAL A 860 -19.97 -37.17 8.45
N MET A 861 -18.86 -37.89 8.33
CA MET A 861 -17.82 -37.99 9.36
C MET A 861 -16.58 -37.22 8.88
N THR A 862 -16.10 -36.28 9.67
CA THR A 862 -14.86 -35.52 9.38
C THR A 862 -13.73 -35.94 10.32
N ALA A 863 -12.49 -35.97 9.83
CA ALA A 863 -11.28 -36.22 10.60
C ALA A 863 -10.10 -35.41 10.03
N GLY A 864 -9.07 -35.16 10.84
CA GLY A 864 -7.86 -34.44 10.42
C GLY A 864 -6.58 -35.20 10.75
N LEU A 865 -5.55 -35.05 9.91
CA LEU A 865 -4.20 -35.59 10.13
C LEU A 865 -3.14 -34.53 9.88
N ASP A 866 -2.16 -34.42 10.77
CA ASP A 866 -1.00 -33.54 10.61
C ASP A 866 0.25 -34.18 11.24
N LEU A 867 1.44 -33.74 10.88
CA LEU A 867 2.68 -34.10 11.59
C LEU A 867 2.84 -33.29 12.89
N ASN A 868 2.31 -32.06 12.91
CA ASN A 868 2.48 -31.08 13.98
C ASN A 868 1.35 -31.22 15.03
N GLY A 869 1.72 -31.50 16.29
CA GLY A 869 0.78 -31.60 17.41
C GLY A 869 0.02 -30.29 17.72
N PHE A 870 0.63 -29.13 17.47
CA PHE A 870 -0.04 -27.83 17.60
C PHE A 870 -1.06 -27.61 16.48
N ALA A 871 -0.76 -28.03 15.24
CA ALA A 871 -1.71 -27.98 14.12
C ALA A 871 -2.93 -28.90 14.39
N CYS A 872 -2.71 -30.10 14.91
CA CYS A 872 -3.81 -30.97 15.36
C CYS A 872 -4.67 -30.29 16.46
N ALA A 873 -4.03 -29.64 17.44
CA ALA A 873 -4.71 -28.96 18.53
C ALA A 873 -5.52 -27.74 18.08
N ALA A 874 -4.97 -26.95 17.15
CA ALA A 874 -5.63 -25.84 16.47
C ALA A 874 -6.83 -26.33 15.67
N THR A 875 -6.64 -27.38 14.86
CA THR A 875 -7.68 -27.98 14.01
C THR A 875 -8.88 -28.46 14.82
N ASP A 876 -8.68 -29.15 15.95
CA ASP A 876 -9.78 -29.54 16.86
C ASP A 876 -10.61 -28.33 17.33
N ALA A 877 -9.96 -27.21 17.66
CA ALA A 877 -10.64 -26.00 18.12
C ALA A 877 -11.40 -25.32 16.98
N THR A 878 -10.77 -25.17 15.82
CA THR A 878 -11.37 -24.60 14.60
C THR A 878 -12.60 -25.39 14.15
N VAL A 879 -12.51 -26.73 14.09
CA VAL A 879 -13.61 -27.59 13.67
C VAL A 879 -14.77 -27.54 14.68
N GLU A 880 -14.51 -27.71 15.97
CA GLU A 880 -15.61 -27.74 16.94
C GLU A 880 -16.29 -26.38 17.08
N ARG A 881 -15.54 -25.27 16.96
CA ARG A 881 -16.10 -23.91 16.87
C ARG A 881 -16.98 -23.71 15.64
N ALA A 882 -16.47 -24.02 14.45
CA ALA A 882 -17.23 -23.88 13.21
C ALA A 882 -18.50 -24.77 13.19
N ARG A 883 -18.43 -25.96 13.83
CA ARG A 883 -19.58 -26.84 14.08
C ARG A 883 -20.55 -26.35 15.15
N GLN A 884 -20.16 -25.45 16.05
CA GLN A 884 -21.09 -24.81 17.00
C GLN A 884 -21.81 -23.62 16.34
N GLU A 885 -21.07 -22.87 15.52
CA GLU A 885 -21.57 -21.69 14.79
C GLU A 885 -22.53 -22.07 13.63
N ASN A 886 -22.37 -23.26 13.03
CA ASN A 886 -23.18 -23.74 11.90
C ASN A 886 -24.10 -24.95 12.25
N PRO A 887 -25.03 -24.82 13.22
CA PRO A 887 -25.81 -25.97 13.72
C PRO A 887 -26.70 -26.61 12.66
N ALA A 888 -27.17 -25.85 11.67
CA ALA A 888 -28.07 -26.32 10.61
C ALA A 888 -27.34 -27.15 9.53
N THR A 889 -26.13 -26.75 9.13
CA THR A 889 -25.42 -27.30 7.96
C THR A 889 -24.29 -28.28 8.30
N ARG A 890 -23.81 -28.30 9.55
CA ARG A 890 -22.64 -29.10 9.98
C ARG A 890 -22.73 -30.62 9.78
N ALA A 891 -21.56 -31.24 9.65
CA ALA A 891 -21.32 -32.67 9.82
C ALA A 891 -21.85 -33.17 11.17
N ASP A 892 -22.55 -34.30 11.17
CA ASP A 892 -23.05 -34.95 12.38
C ASP A 892 -21.91 -35.49 13.28
N ALA A 893 -20.73 -35.82 12.72
CA ALA A 893 -19.56 -36.26 13.48
C ALA A 893 -18.24 -35.58 13.08
N TRP A 894 -17.48 -35.14 14.09
CA TRP A 894 -16.03 -34.89 14.06
C TRP A 894 -15.35 -36.02 14.83
N LEU A 895 -14.29 -36.61 14.28
CA LEU A 895 -13.56 -37.74 14.89
C LEU A 895 -12.30 -37.31 15.64
N GLY A 896 -11.91 -36.04 15.54
CA GLY A 896 -10.66 -35.49 16.07
C GLY A 896 -9.59 -35.30 14.99
N ALA A 897 -8.63 -34.42 15.28
CA ALA A 897 -7.34 -34.41 14.59
C ALA A 897 -6.40 -35.46 15.23
N SER A 898 -5.43 -35.98 14.47
CA SER A 898 -4.46 -36.96 14.98
C SER A 898 -3.09 -36.84 14.34
N ILE A 899 -2.04 -36.93 15.16
CA ILE A 899 -0.66 -36.84 14.71
C ILE A 899 -0.29 -38.07 13.87
N GLY A 900 0.20 -37.87 12.64
CA GLY A 900 0.59 -38.95 11.74
C GLY A 900 1.32 -38.50 10.47
N ASP A 901 2.23 -39.35 9.98
CA ASP A 901 2.87 -39.15 8.68
C ASP A 901 1.89 -39.56 7.56
N LEU A 902 1.34 -38.55 6.88
CA LEU A 902 0.32 -38.71 5.84
C LEU A 902 -0.82 -39.63 6.31
N ILE A 903 -1.21 -40.59 5.48
CA ILE A 903 -2.31 -41.53 5.73
C ILE A 903 -1.96 -42.68 6.68
N SER A 904 -0.74 -42.75 7.25
CA SER A 904 -0.29 -43.93 8.00
C SER A 904 -1.16 -44.35 9.21
N PRO A 905 -1.93 -43.47 9.89
CA PRO A 905 -2.89 -43.90 10.92
C PRO A 905 -4.18 -44.54 10.38
N LEU A 906 -4.45 -44.44 9.07
CA LEU A 906 -5.73 -44.83 8.47
C LEU A 906 -5.78 -46.31 8.08
N ARG A 907 -6.98 -46.87 8.05
CA ARG A 907 -7.20 -48.20 7.44
C ARG A 907 -7.23 -48.10 5.92
N SER A 908 -6.79 -49.15 5.25
CA SER A 908 -6.96 -49.29 3.81
C SER A 908 -8.44 -49.29 3.41
N GLY A 909 -8.79 -48.53 2.36
CA GLY A 909 -10.10 -48.52 1.71
C GLY A 909 -11.23 -47.81 2.46
N VAL A 910 -10.95 -46.97 3.45
CA VAL A 910 -12.01 -46.34 4.29
C VAL A 910 -12.25 -44.85 4.04
N VAL A 911 -11.41 -44.16 3.28
CA VAL A 911 -11.58 -42.72 3.03
C VAL A 911 -12.44 -42.50 1.79
N ASP A 912 -13.53 -41.75 1.94
CA ASP A 912 -14.47 -41.42 0.87
C ASP A 912 -14.15 -40.08 0.21
N VAL A 913 -13.69 -39.09 0.98
CA VAL A 913 -13.07 -37.87 0.44
C VAL A 913 -11.76 -37.60 1.18
N LEU A 914 -10.66 -37.56 0.44
CA LEU A 914 -9.37 -37.09 0.95
C LEU A 914 -9.16 -35.65 0.48
N ILE A 915 -8.72 -34.78 1.37
CA ILE A 915 -8.31 -33.40 1.08
C ILE A 915 -6.84 -33.28 1.47
N PHE A 916 -6.02 -32.66 0.62
CA PHE A 916 -4.59 -32.53 0.86
C PHE A 916 -4.05 -31.22 0.32
N ASN A 917 -3.51 -30.41 1.24
CA ASN A 917 -2.66 -29.28 0.94
C ASN A 917 -1.20 -29.69 1.21
N PRO A 918 -0.39 -30.00 0.19
CA PRO A 918 0.99 -30.44 0.41
C PRO A 918 1.90 -29.30 0.87
N PRO A 919 2.99 -29.61 1.60
CA PRO A 919 4.19 -28.80 1.50
C PRO A 919 4.72 -28.88 0.05
N TYR A 920 4.45 -27.86 -0.77
CA TYR A 920 4.77 -27.83 -2.20
C TYR A 920 5.95 -26.93 -2.60
N VAL A 921 6.57 -26.22 -1.65
CA VAL A 921 7.67 -25.28 -1.92
C VAL A 921 8.98 -26.06 -2.06
N PRO A 922 9.75 -25.91 -3.14
CA PRO A 922 11.03 -26.60 -3.29
C PRO A 922 12.04 -26.21 -2.21
N SER A 923 12.56 -27.21 -1.48
CA SER A 923 13.57 -27.08 -0.44
C SER A 923 14.80 -27.96 -0.74
N PRO A 924 15.99 -27.68 -0.19
CA PRO A 924 17.18 -28.51 -0.45
C PRO A 924 17.02 -29.98 -0.03
N GLU A 925 16.25 -30.21 1.03
CA GLU A 925 15.83 -31.49 1.58
C GLU A 925 14.52 -31.31 2.38
N LEU A 926 13.83 -32.40 2.74
CA LEU A 926 12.68 -32.37 3.66
C LEU A 926 13.16 -32.15 5.11
N PRO A 927 12.40 -31.42 5.97
CA PRO A 927 12.72 -31.29 7.38
C PRO A 927 12.77 -32.66 8.09
N ALA A 928 13.84 -32.93 8.83
CA ALA A 928 14.02 -34.20 9.52
C ALA A 928 12.96 -34.40 10.62
N GLN A 929 12.15 -35.46 10.54
CA GLN A 929 11.10 -35.75 11.54
C GLN A 929 11.70 -36.00 12.94
N SER A 930 11.32 -35.20 13.92
CA SER A 930 11.77 -35.28 15.32
C SER A 930 10.62 -35.63 16.27
N PRO A 931 10.45 -36.90 16.68
CA PRO A 931 9.30 -37.33 17.48
C PRO A 931 9.10 -36.57 18.81
N GLU A 932 10.17 -36.03 19.39
CA GLU A 932 10.12 -35.24 20.64
C GLU A 932 9.55 -33.82 20.44
N VAL A 933 9.60 -33.29 19.22
CA VAL A 933 9.07 -31.97 18.83
C VAL A 933 7.67 -32.09 18.20
N LEU A 934 7.38 -33.21 17.52
CA LEU A 934 6.07 -33.45 16.91
C LEU A 934 4.98 -33.81 17.94
N ALA A 935 5.30 -34.59 18.98
CA ALA A 935 4.35 -35.15 19.95
C ALA A 935 3.94 -34.20 21.10
N VAL A 936 3.92 -32.88 20.85
CA VAL A 936 3.87 -31.86 21.90
C VAL A 936 2.46 -31.58 22.44
N ASN A 937 2.37 -31.33 23.76
CA ASN A 937 1.14 -30.96 24.47
C ASN A 937 0.83 -29.45 24.33
N ARG A 938 -0.46 -29.10 24.33
CA ARG A 938 -0.98 -27.74 23.99
C ARG A 938 -0.36 -26.59 24.79
N ASP A 939 0.01 -26.85 26.04
CA ASP A 939 0.50 -25.82 26.98
C ASP A 939 2.04 -25.64 27.00
N ARG A 940 2.79 -26.24 26.06
CA ARG A 940 4.26 -26.16 26.04
C ARG A 940 4.76 -24.86 25.38
N THR A 941 5.65 -24.16 26.09
CA THR A 941 6.56 -23.16 25.51
C THR A 941 7.65 -23.84 24.68
N THR A 942 7.76 -23.45 23.42
CA THR A 942 8.79 -23.83 22.43
C THR A 942 9.90 -22.76 22.36
N THR A 943 10.98 -23.05 21.63
CA THR A 943 11.95 -22.03 21.21
C THR A 943 11.68 -21.57 19.78
N PHE A 944 12.19 -20.40 19.38
CA PHE A 944 12.11 -19.89 18.00
C PHE A 944 12.60 -20.91 16.95
N ASP A 945 13.66 -21.68 17.27
CA ASP A 945 14.17 -22.74 16.39
C ASP A 945 13.20 -23.93 16.28
N GLU A 946 12.48 -24.26 17.37
CA GLU A 946 11.42 -25.29 17.35
C GLU A 946 10.17 -24.80 16.59
N ASP A 947 9.77 -23.55 16.76
CA ASP A 947 8.62 -22.94 16.07
C ASP A 947 8.88 -22.82 14.55
N SER A 948 10.07 -22.35 14.17
CA SER A 948 10.54 -22.30 12.77
C SER A 948 10.62 -23.70 12.15
N TYR A 949 11.11 -24.70 12.90
CA TYR A 949 11.06 -26.10 12.47
C TYR A 949 9.62 -26.60 12.27
N LEU A 950 8.72 -26.32 13.21
CA LEU A 950 7.32 -26.76 13.13
C LEU A 950 6.57 -26.14 11.95
N LEU A 951 6.86 -24.87 11.61
CA LEU A 951 6.34 -24.20 10.43
C LEU A 951 6.97 -24.75 9.13
N SER A 952 8.25 -25.12 9.13
CA SER A 952 8.91 -25.69 7.95
C SER A 952 8.24 -26.97 7.42
N LEU A 953 7.59 -27.73 8.30
CA LEU A 953 6.86 -28.97 7.96
C LEU A 953 5.64 -28.72 7.05
N SER A 954 5.06 -27.51 7.05
CA SER A 954 3.84 -27.23 6.27
C SER A 954 4.12 -26.76 4.85
N TYR A 955 5.33 -26.25 4.56
CA TYR A 955 5.65 -25.72 3.22
C TYR A 955 6.81 -26.44 2.50
N ALA A 956 7.80 -26.98 3.21
CA ALA A 956 9.03 -27.50 2.60
C ALA A 956 8.80 -28.89 1.96
N GLY A 957 8.65 -28.93 0.63
CA GLY A 957 8.25 -30.11 -0.14
C GLY A 957 9.38 -30.98 -0.69
N GLY A 958 10.62 -30.72 -0.29
CA GLY A 958 11.81 -31.38 -0.84
C GLY A 958 12.23 -30.80 -2.19
N LYS A 959 13.15 -31.48 -2.87
CA LYS A 959 13.97 -30.91 -3.95
C LYS A 959 13.21 -30.29 -5.13
N ASP A 960 12.03 -30.80 -5.43
CA ASP A 960 11.13 -30.36 -6.51
C ASP A 960 9.70 -30.06 -6.01
N GLY A 961 9.52 -29.92 -4.69
CA GLY A 961 8.23 -29.69 -4.07
C GLY A 961 7.28 -30.90 -4.11
N MET A 962 7.75 -32.11 -4.47
CA MET A 962 6.91 -33.29 -4.66
C MET A 962 7.21 -34.46 -3.73
N GLU A 963 8.25 -34.44 -2.89
CA GLU A 963 8.68 -35.62 -2.11
C GLU A 963 7.59 -36.13 -1.15
N THR A 964 6.82 -35.23 -0.54
CA THR A 964 5.67 -35.57 0.31
C THR A 964 4.42 -35.91 -0.52
N THR A 965 4.20 -35.18 -1.63
CA THR A 965 3.05 -35.34 -2.52
C THR A 965 3.03 -36.68 -3.25
N ASP A 966 4.20 -37.13 -3.71
CA ASP A 966 4.37 -38.43 -4.38
C ASP A 966 4.05 -39.61 -3.45
N ARG A 967 4.52 -39.54 -2.19
CA ARG A 967 4.21 -40.54 -1.16
C ARG A 967 2.70 -40.69 -0.93
N LEU A 968 1.94 -39.59 -1.02
CA LEU A 968 0.48 -39.65 -0.94
C LEU A 968 -0.14 -40.21 -2.23
N ILE A 969 0.31 -39.74 -3.40
CA ILE A 969 -0.19 -40.17 -4.72
C ILE A 969 -0.08 -41.69 -4.87
N GLU A 970 1.08 -42.28 -4.55
CA GLU A 970 1.29 -43.73 -4.59
C GLU A 970 0.41 -44.50 -3.61
N ALA A 971 -0.03 -43.85 -2.52
CA ALA A 971 -0.88 -44.44 -1.51
C ALA A 971 -2.39 -44.38 -1.83
N LEU A 972 -2.84 -43.47 -2.73
CA LEU A 972 -4.26 -43.28 -3.09
C LEU A 972 -5.00 -44.59 -3.42
N PRO A 973 -4.43 -45.57 -4.17
CA PRO A 973 -5.10 -46.83 -4.46
C PRO A 973 -5.42 -47.67 -3.22
N THR A 974 -4.67 -47.49 -2.13
CA THR A 974 -4.81 -48.27 -0.89
C THR A 974 -5.71 -47.60 0.15
N VAL A 975 -5.78 -46.27 0.20
CA VAL A 975 -6.55 -45.54 1.24
C VAL A 975 -7.98 -45.18 0.81
N LEU A 976 -8.18 -44.81 -0.46
CA LEU A 976 -9.50 -44.42 -0.96
C LEU A 976 -10.43 -45.64 -1.09
N SER A 977 -11.65 -45.50 -0.57
CA SER A 977 -12.74 -46.46 -0.76
C SER A 977 -13.10 -46.64 -2.24
N GLU A 978 -13.85 -47.68 -2.61
CA GLU A 978 -14.27 -47.89 -4.00
C GLU A 978 -15.05 -46.69 -4.58
N ARG A 979 -15.83 -46.01 -3.71
CA ARG A 979 -16.57 -44.78 -4.01
C ARG A 979 -15.78 -43.49 -3.71
N GLY A 980 -14.50 -43.60 -3.37
CA GLY A 980 -13.69 -42.50 -2.87
C GLY A 980 -13.18 -41.53 -3.94
N CYS A 981 -12.84 -40.31 -3.53
CA CYS A 981 -12.08 -39.33 -4.30
C CYS A 981 -11.04 -38.61 -3.43
N ALA A 982 -10.06 -37.98 -4.06
CA ALA A 982 -9.13 -37.05 -3.42
C ALA A 982 -9.14 -35.68 -4.12
N TYR A 983 -8.96 -34.61 -3.35
CA TYR A 983 -8.65 -33.26 -3.79
C TYR A 983 -7.21 -32.97 -3.38
N ILE A 984 -6.34 -32.73 -4.34
CA ILE A 984 -4.90 -32.50 -4.13
C ILE A 984 -4.53 -31.18 -4.78
N LEU A 985 -3.99 -30.25 -3.99
CA LEU A 985 -3.43 -29.00 -4.48
C LEU A 985 -2.01 -29.22 -5.02
N LEU A 986 -1.67 -28.52 -6.11
CA LEU A 986 -0.38 -28.57 -6.80
C LEU A 986 -0.03 -27.18 -7.35
N CYS A 987 1.22 -26.75 -7.22
CA CYS A 987 1.72 -25.57 -7.94
C CYS A 987 2.13 -25.92 -9.38
N ALA A 988 2.34 -24.91 -10.23
CA ALA A 988 2.80 -25.13 -11.61
C ALA A 988 4.12 -25.92 -11.71
N GLN A 989 5.02 -25.76 -10.74
CA GLN A 989 6.32 -26.46 -10.70
C GLN A 989 6.18 -27.96 -10.43
N ASN A 990 5.11 -28.38 -9.73
CA ASN A 990 4.75 -29.79 -9.53
C ASN A 990 4.28 -30.50 -10.83
N ARG A 991 4.16 -29.75 -11.93
CA ARG A 991 3.70 -30.22 -13.27
C ARG A 991 2.39 -31.03 -13.22
N PRO A 992 1.24 -30.38 -12.91
CA PRO A 992 -0.03 -31.08 -12.71
C PRO A 992 -0.48 -32.01 -13.85
N LEU A 993 -0.04 -31.78 -15.10
CA LEU A 993 -0.29 -32.68 -16.23
C LEU A 993 0.47 -34.02 -16.13
N GLU A 994 1.72 -34.01 -15.67
CA GLU A 994 2.51 -35.24 -15.44
C GLU A 994 1.93 -36.02 -14.24
N VAL A 995 1.53 -35.31 -13.18
CA VAL A 995 0.86 -35.91 -12.01
C VAL A 995 -0.46 -36.59 -12.38
N LYS A 996 -1.34 -35.89 -13.14
CA LYS A 996 -2.59 -36.49 -13.64
C LYS A 996 -2.32 -37.76 -14.48
N GLY A 997 -1.33 -37.71 -15.38
CA GLY A 997 -0.94 -38.89 -16.19
C GLY A 997 -0.42 -40.07 -15.36
N ARG A 998 0.32 -39.84 -14.27
CA ARG A 998 0.76 -40.89 -13.32
C ARG A 998 -0.42 -41.54 -12.60
N ILE A 999 -1.41 -40.76 -12.20
CA ILE A 999 -2.60 -41.23 -11.49
C ILE A 999 -3.52 -42.05 -12.42
N GLU A 1000 -3.71 -41.61 -13.66
CA GLU A 1000 -4.49 -42.37 -14.66
C GLU A 1000 -3.79 -43.67 -15.09
N ALA A 1001 -2.48 -43.79 -14.90
CA ALA A 1001 -1.73 -45.04 -15.09
C ALA A 1001 -1.97 -46.10 -13.98
N PHE A 1002 -2.63 -45.77 -12.86
CA PHE A 1002 -2.98 -46.75 -11.82
C PHE A 1002 -3.98 -47.81 -12.29
N GLY A 1003 -4.84 -47.48 -13.27
CA GLY A 1003 -5.85 -48.38 -13.80
C GLY A 1003 -6.86 -47.66 -14.70
N ALA A 1004 -7.48 -48.39 -15.63
CA ALA A 1004 -8.38 -47.80 -16.65
C ALA A 1004 -9.67 -47.15 -16.07
N GLU A 1005 -9.95 -47.38 -14.79
CA GLU A 1005 -10.98 -46.73 -13.99
C GLU A 1005 -10.56 -45.37 -13.39
N TRP A 1006 -9.27 -45.07 -13.25
CA TRP A 1006 -8.80 -43.84 -12.60
C TRP A 1006 -8.93 -42.61 -13.50
N ARG A 1007 -9.36 -41.49 -12.92
CA ARG A 1007 -9.51 -40.19 -13.57
C ARG A 1007 -8.87 -39.13 -12.70
N ALA A 1008 -8.21 -38.16 -13.32
CA ALA A 1008 -7.67 -37.00 -12.61
C ALA A 1008 -7.86 -35.73 -13.46
N ILE A 1009 -8.69 -34.79 -13.00
CA ILE A 1009 -8.96 -33.52 -13.69
C ILE A 1009 -8.67 -32.34 -12.78
N THR A 1010 -8.28 -31.19 -13.34
CA THR A 1010 -8.26 -29.93 -12.58
C THR A 1010 -9.70 -29.48 -12.32
N VAL A 1011 -10.01 -29.07 -11.09
CA VAL A 1011 -11.34 -28.60 -10.65
C VAL A 1011 -11.32 -27.18 -10.08
N GLY A 1012 -10.14 -26.66 -9.72
CA GLY A 1012 -9.92 -25.26 -9.37
C GLY A 1012 -8.51 -24.82 -9.78
N GLU A 1013 -8.33 -23.54 -10.11
CA GLU A 1013 -7.05 -22.90 -10.42
C GLU A 1013 -7.03 -21.50 -9.82
N SER A 1014 -5.87 -21.02 -9.34
CA SER A 1014 -5.72 -19.62 -9.00
C SER A 1014 -5.58 -18.71 -10.23
N GLY A 1015 -5.62 -17.40 -10.00
CA GLY A 1015 -5.71 -16.36 -11.04
C GLY A 1015 -4.63 -16.44 -12.12
N LYS A 1016 -4.94 -15.91 -13.31
CA LYS A 1016 -4.07 -15.98 -14.50
C LYS A 1016 -2.91 -14.96 -14.49
N GLN A 1017 -2.31 -14.67 -13.33
CA GLN A 1017 -1.06 -13.92 -13.24
C GLN A 1017 0.15 -14.85 -13.43
N ALA A 1018 1.27 -14.31 -13.91
CA ALA A 1018 2.48 -15.08 -14.24
C ALA A 1018 3.48 -15.08 -13.06
N GLY A 1019 3.22 -15.91 -12.05
CA GLY A 1019 4.05 -16.04 -10.85
C GLY A 1019 4.46 -17.48 -10.53
N TRP A 1020 5.23 -17.65 -9.44
CA TRP A 1020 5.55 -18.98 -8.88
C TRP A 1020 4.30 -19.64 -8.25
N GLU A 1021 3.33 -18.82 -7.83
CA GLU A 1021 2.13 -19.19 -7.08
C GLU A 1021 0.94 -19.62 -7.95
N LYS A 1022 1.11 -20.02 -9.22
CA LYS A 1022 -0.02 -20.60 -9.94
C LYS A 1022 -0.37 -21.98 -9.36
N LEU A 1023 -1.45 -22.04 -8.59
CA LEU A 1023 -1.99 -23.23 -7.95
C LEU A 1023 -3.09 -23.87 -8.80
N GLN A 1024 -3.19 -25.20 -8.71
CA GLN A 1024 -4.25 -26.01 -9.30
C GLN A 1024 -4.68 -27.09 -8.30
N ILE A 1025 -5.99 -27.27 -8.11
CA ILE A 1025 -6.52 -28.42 -7.38
C ILE A 1025 -6.97 -29.46 -8.39
N ILE A 1026 -6.43 -30.67 -8.28
CA ILE A 1026 -6.88 -31.83 -9.04
C ILE A 1026 -7.84 -32.69 -8.21
N ARG A 1027 -8.97 -33.06 -8.81
CA ARG A 1027 -9.85 -34.11 -8.28
C ARG A 1027 -9.48 -35.44 -8.90
N VAL A 1028 -9.22 -36.42 -8.05
CA VAL A 1028 -8.85 -37.80 -8.38
C VAL A 1028 -9.97 -38.76 -7.97
N TRP A 1029 -10.43 -39.65 -8.84
CA TRP A 1029 -11.42 -40.66 -8.48
C TRP A 1029 -11.42 -41.88 -9.40
N ARG A 1030 -12.11 -42.95 -8.96
CA ARG A 1030 -12.46 -44.10 -9.79
C ARG A 1030 -13.78 -43.85 -10.50
N GLY A 1031 -13.76 -43.74 -11.82
CA GLY A 1031 -14.94 -43.63 -12.69
C GLY A 1031 -15.44 -45.00 -13.17
N SER A 1032 -16.73 -45.10 -13.46
CA SER A 1032 -17.31 -46.32 -14.01
C SER A 1032 -16.82 -46.60 -15.43
N ARG A 1033 -16.65 -47.88 -15.80
CA ARG A 1033 -16.49 -48.27 -17.20
C ARG A 1033 -17.80 -48.03 -17.94
N SER A 1034 -17.90 -46.91 -18.64
CA SER A 1034 -18.84 -46.81 -19.77
C SER A 1034 -18.51 -47.93 -20.76
N LEU A 1035 -19.53 -48.65 -21.20
CA LEU A 1035 -19.39 -49.71 -22.19
C LEU A 1035 -19.16 -49.12 -23.58
N THR A 1036 -18.47 -49.88 -24.44
CA THR A 1036 -18.14 -49.47 -25.81
C THR A 1036 -19.36 -49.41 -26.72
N SER A 1037 -19.78 -48.20 -27.09
CA SER A 1037 -20.44 -47.88 -28.38
C SER A 1037 -20.43 -46.38 -28.64
#